data_AF-A0A812GM72-F1
#
_entry.id   AF-A0A812GM72-F1
#
_cell.length_a   1.000
_cell.length_b   1.000
_cell.length_c   1.000
_cell.angle_alpha   90.00
_cell.angle_beta   90.00
_cell.angle_gamma   90.00
#
_symmetry.space_group_name_H-M   'P 1'
#
loop_
_entity.id
_entity.type
_entity.pdbx_description
1 polymer ?
#
loop_
_entity_poly.entity_id
_entity_poly.type
_entity_poly.pdbx_seq_one_letter_code
_entity_poly.pdbx_strand_id
1 'polypeptide(L)'
;MVSTLVEMGFSEVQAKQALLLTESNVEAAADMLLTNPPPIEEGASVPSTSGAKLAQLLAMGFEEPKARVALEMHRGNVEAAAEALIQEQEVEVEGYHPATPRTPPEVLEVEDHQPPAAPRTPPEMFEAGPIAGTSSARASRSASGSPPKKRRRCGSLEEDSGRSLVDEVEEPVLAPPADKKADASAEAPASEAANSLGVDAFAPRLQFASESFGPLRRRPVRVREDPELHARVPEMTRASVPGVERWKGERGQKRVLDMLSDCYMQGLWMLGPPSAPANKEIVPAFRHIFATLQPLGAEDPKRVRILRTLAEACQDCQQVQAREILRIFGDLTAQNETFESQLKYSLLRQKEGALNRFISMKHERCDKDHTEVQPWQQRPHLLSGYLDCVGDSFGLDGLAAAQSDRFLPQVKAEIKKTLKKGGQKRLLSTLQQDLCVREWLQTLLADINNQTSNSDRLIDRSCIFRWVQANMTSHDAHLVFYDEERAEEFRGQDPEQPSVENQYQPFLSCKVLVEMLVAARFLAYRSRDSADATSSTGGTRLGASQLLPFFEAGSPCAVWPRLSSKQPAPIRRAAVQCLMRICRAVGSSDESGLQVASATHRAAALNVMADEAVPPATAAAFVRDFAVAGQESSCWEGMVASKSLWPPLTALLRRGAASGGRQETAADFLQHFCELLQVFPESAWAPGKAELLLAEILQEDDVKSTLSEHLVKLPLFEAILSVFFGFCLRTLTSQ
;
A
#
# COMPACT_ATOMS: atom_id res chain seq x y z
N MET A 1 -1.22 -47.91 -22.26
CA MET A 1 -1.78 -46.80 -23.06
C MET A 1 -0.82 -46.38 -24.17
N VAL A 2 0.27 -45.68 -23.87
CA VAL A 2 1.31 -45.37 -24.88
C VAL A 2 1.92 -46.66 -25.45
N SER A 3 2.29 -47.63 -24.60
CA SER A 3 2.82 -48.93 -25.05
C SER A 3 1.86 -49.67 -25.99
N THR A 4 0.55 -49.60 -25.72
CA THR A 4 -0.49 -50.24 -26.52
C THR A 4 -0.53 -49.70 -27.95
N LEU A 5 -0.44 -48.37 -28.12
CA LEU A 5 -0.39 -47.75 -29.45
C LEU A 5 0.97 -47.97 -30.14
N VAL A 6 2.06 -48.05 -29.37
CA VAL A 6 3.39 -48.38 -29.90
C VAL A 6 3.45 -49.83 -30.39
N GLU A 7 2.85 -50.77 -29.66
CA GLU A 7 2.69 -52.17 -30.09
C GLU A 7 1.81 -52.30 -31.34
N MET A 8 0.87 -51.37 -31.56
CA MET A 8 0.09 -51.25 -32.80
C MET A 8 0.88 -50.65 -33.97
N GLY A 9 2.14 -50.25 -33.78
CA GLY A 9 3.06 -49.79 -34.82
C GLY A 9 3.18 -48.27 -34.95
N PHE A 10 2.56 -47.48 -34.07
CA PHE A 10 2.71 -46.02 -34.06
C PHE A 10 3.98 -45.59 -33.32
N SER A 11 4.59 -44.46 -33.70
CA SER A 11 5.75 -43.94 -32.95
C SER A 11 5.33 -43.48 -31.55
N GLU A 12 6.24 -43.55 -30.59
CA GLU A 12 5.96 -43.15 -29.21
C GLU A 12 5.50 -41.69 -29.09
N VAL A 13 6.04 -40.81 -29.95
CA VAL A 13 5.68 -39.39 -30.03
C VAL A 13 4.23 -39.22 -30.51
N GLN A 14 3.87 -39.90 -31.61
CA GLN A 14 2.50 -39.90 -32.12
C GLN A 14 1.51 -40.49 -31.12
N ALA A 15 1.88 -41.59 -30.44
CA ALA A 15 1.06 -42.22 -29.43
C ALA A 15 0.79 -41.28 -28.24
N LYS A 16 1.81 -40.58 -27.74
CA LYS A 16 1.65 -39.59 -26.65
C LYS A 16 0.80 -38.40 -27.08
N GLN A 17 1.03 -37.87 -28.28
CA GLN A 17 0.31 -36.71 -28.77
C GLN A 17 -1.15 -37.02 -29.10
N ALA A 18 -1.43 -38.18 -29.68
CA ALA A 18 -2.80 -38.64 -29.90
C ALA A 18 -3.53 -38.87 -28.57
N LEU A 19 -2.89 -39.51 -27.58
CA LEU A 19 -3.48 -39.68 -26.25
C LEU A 19 -3.70 -38.36 -25.52
N LEU A 20 -2.86 -37.35 -25.73
CA LEU A 20 -3.07 -36.02 -25.17
C LEU A 20 -4.32 -35.36 -25.78
N LEU A 21 -4.47 -35.45 -27.10
CA LEU A 21 -5.58 -34.85 -27.84
C LEU A 21 -6.91 -35.59 -27.63
N THR A 22 -6.88 -36.86 -27.26
CA THR A 22 -8.08 -37.67 -26.99
C THR A 22 -8.34 -37.90 -25.50
N GLU A 23 -7.77 -37.07 -24.62
CA GLU A 23 -7.96 -37.13 -23.17
C GLU A 23 -7.69 -38.52 -22.60
N SER A 24 -6.63 -39.18 -23.08
CA SER A 24 -6.23 -40.52 -22.69
C SER A 24 -7.28 -41.60 -23.02
N ASN A 25 -7.94 -41.51 -24.18
CA ASN A 25 -8.73 -42.61 -24.73
C ASN A 25 -7.95 -43.34 -25.84
N VAL A 26 -7.59 -44.61 -25.60
CA VAL A 26 -6.75 -45.42 -26.52
C VAL A 26 -7.45 -45.70 -27.86
N GLU A 27 -8.76 -45.96 -27.83
CA GLU A 27 -9.54 -46.29 -29.03
C GLU A 27 -9.70 -45.05 -29.92
N ALA A 28 -10.03 -43.91 -29.33
CA ALA A 28 -10.10 -42.64 -30.03
C ALA A 28 -8.72 -42.18 -30.54
N ALA A 29 -7.64 -42.44 -29.78
CA ALA A 29 -6.28 -42.14 -30.21
C ALA A 29 -5.85 -43.02 -31.40
N ALA A 30 -6.19 -44.31 -31.38
CA ALA A 30 -5.93 -45.22 -32.50
C ALA A 30 -6.71 -44.81 -33.75
N ASP A 31 -8.00 -44.45 -33.61
CA ASP A 31 -8.83 -43.99 -34.73
C ASP A 31 -8.32 -42.67 -35.31
N MET A 32 -7.92 -41.71 -34.46
CA MET A 32 -7.28 -40.46 -34.89
C MET A 32 -5.98 -40.74 -35.65
N LEU A 33 -5.12 -41.64 -35.16
CA LEU A 33 -3.86 -41.99 -35.81
C LEU A 33 -4.04 -42.70 -37.17
N LEU A 34 -5.14 -43.43 -37.36
CA LEU A 34 -5.46 -44.11 -38.62
C LEU A 34 -6.16 -43.21 -39.64
N THR A 35 -7.04 -42.31 -39.19
CA THR A 35 -7.91 -41.52 -40.08
C THR A 35 -7.35 -40.12 -40.37
N ASN A 36 -6.73 -39.48 -39.38
CA ASN A 36 -6.18 -38.14 -39.52
C ASN A 36 -5.05 -37.92 -38.48
N PRO A 37 -3.87 -38.54 -38.68
CA PRO A 37 -2.81 -38.50 -37.70
C PRO A 37 -2.42 -37.03 -37.42
N PRO A 38 -2.24 -36.63 -36.14
CA PRO A 38 -1.79 -35.30 -35.82
C PRO A 38 -0.49 -35.03 -36.59
N PRO A 39 -0.32 -33.83 -37.17
CA PRO A 39 0.84 -33.52 -37.98
C PRO A 39 2.09 -33.84 -37.17
N ILE A 40 2.84 -34.84 -37.65
CA ILE A 40 4.13 -35.17 -37.09
C ILE A 40 4.96 -33.92 -37.34
N GLU A 41 5.33 -33.19 -36.28
CA GLU A 41 6.36 -32.17 -36.40
C GLU A 41 7.69 -32.90 -36.64
N GLU A 42 7.84 -33.45 -37.85
CA GLU A 42 9.12 -33.93 -38.36
C GLU A 42 10.02 -32.71 -38.41
N GLY A 43 11.07 -32.77 -37.60
CA GLY A 43 11.86 -31.61 -37.22
C GLY A 43 12.31 -30.77 -38.41
N ALA A 44 11.97 -29.48 -38.33
CA ALA A 44 13.02 -28.49 -38.45
C ALA A 44 14.16 -28.96 -37.53
N SER A 45 15.29 -29.31 -38.14
CA SER A 45 16.53 -29.61 -37.43
C SER A 45 16.80 -28.48 -36.44
N VAL A 46 16.43 -28.67 -35.18
CA VAL A 46 16.90 -27.85 -34.08
C VAL A 46 18.40 -28.14 -34.03
N PRO A 47 19.29 -27.21 -34.42
CA PRO A 47 20.70 -27.38 -34.08
C PRO A 47 20.74 -27.59 -32.57
N SER A 48 21.62 -28.49 -32.11
CA SER A 48 21.93 -28.84 -30.71
C SER A 48 22.25 -27.63 -29.81
N THR A 49 21.31 -26.70 -29.72
CA THR A 49 21.39 -25.40 -29.04
C THR A 49 21.08 -25.56 -27.57
N SER A 50 20.47 -26.69 -27.17
CA SER A 50 20.38 -27.11 -25.77
C SER A 50 21.77 -27.33 -25.18
N GLY A 51 22.72 -27.90 -25.93
CA GLY A 51 24.08 -28.16 -25.43
C GLY A 51 24.87 -26.88 -25.12
N ALA A 52 24.86 -25.90 -26.03
CA ALA A 52 25.57 -24.64 -25.84
C ALA A 52 24.97 -23.78 -24.71
N LYS A 53 23.64 -23.75 -24.60
CA LYS A 53 22.91 -23.01 -23.55
C LYS A 53 23.06 -23.66 -22.18
N LEU A 54 23.03 -24.99 -22.13
CA LEU A 54 23.33 -25.74 -20.90
C LEU A 54 24.78 -25.53 -20.48
N ALA A 55 25.74 -25.62 -21.41
CA ALA A 55 27.15 -25.33 -21.14
C ALA A 55 27.37 -23.91 -20.61
N GLN A 56 26.58 -22.93 -21.07
CA GLN A 56 26.64 -21.56 -20.56
C GLN A 56 26.19 -21.47 -19.09
N LEU A 57 25.07 -22.11 -18.70
CA LEU A 57 24.63 -22.14 -17.31
C LEU A 57 25.59 -22.95 -16.40
N LEU A 58 26.15 -24.04 -16.91
CA LEU A 58 27.19 -24.78 -16.20
C LEU A 58 28.45 -23.94 -15.97
N ALA A 59 28.86 -23.14 -16.95
CA ALA A 59 29.99 -22.21 -16.82
C ALA A 59 29.71 -21.06 -15.82
N MET A 60 28.44 -20.73 -15.58
CA MET A 60 28.00 -19.81 -14.54
C MET A 60 27.95 -20.45 -13.13
N GLY A 61 28.25 -21.75 -13.01
CA GLY A 61 28.32 -22.46 -11.73
C GLY A 61 27.03 -23.15 -11.29
N PHE A 62 25.99 -23.18 -12.12
CA PHE A 62 24.75 -23.90 -11.81
C PHE A 62 24.91 -25.41 -12.03
N GLU A 63 24.25 -26.23 -11.21
CA GLU A 63 24.27 -27.69 -11.36
C GLU A 63 23.50 -28.16 -12.62
N GLU A 64 24.03 -29.15 -13.33
CA GLU A 64 23.45 -29.64 -14.60
C GLU A 64 21.96 -30.02 -14.51
N PRO A 65 21.49 -30.76 -13.49
CA PRO A 65 20.09 -31.14 -13.39
C PRO A 65 19.18 -29.92 -13.24
N LYS A 66 19.56 -28.96 -12.37
CA LYS A 66 18.80 -27.73 -12.13
C LYS A 66 18.81 -26.82 -13.38
N ALA A 67 19.97 -26.64 -14.01
CA ALA A 67 20.12 -25.86 -15.24
C ALA A 67 19.29 -26.42 -16.41
N ARG A 68 19.18 -27.75 -16.53
CA ARG A 68 18.37 -28.40 -17.57
C ARG A 68 16.87 -28.18 -17.33
N VAL A 69 16.40 -28.34 -16.09
CA VAL A 69 15.00 -28.08 -15.72
C VAL A 69 14.64 -26.60 -15.90
N ALA A 70 15.51 -25.68 -15.48
CA ALA A 70 15.29 -24.24 -15.66
C ALA A 70 15.24 -23.84 -17.13
N LEU A 71 16.14 -24.38 -17.97
CA LEU A 71 16.07 -24.17 -19.42
C LEU A 71 14.79 -24.74 -20.04
N GLU A 72 14.30 -25.88 -19.57
CA GLU A 72 13.03 -26.45 -20.03
C GLU A 72 11.84 -25.56 -19.64
N MET A 73 11.76 -25.15 -18.38
CA MET A 73 10.72 -24.25 -17.86
C MET A 73 10.69 -22.90 -18.59
N HIS A 74 11.86 -22.36 -18.92
CA HIS A 74 12.01 -21.08 -19.61
C HIS A 74 12.22 -21.22 -21.12
N ARG A 75 11.81 -22.35 -21.72
CA ARG A 75 11.80 -22.59 -23.18
C ARG A 75 13.13 -22.27 -23.87
N GLY A 76 14.23 -22.60 -23.21
CA GLY A 76 15.60 -22.40 -23.68
C GLY A 76 16.09 -20.96 -23.61
N ASN A 77 15.47 -20.08 -22.83
CA ASN A 77 16.01 -18.76 -22.51
C ASN A 77 17.03 -18.87 -21.36
N VAL A 78 18.31 -18.62 -21.64
CA VAL A 78 19.41 -18.74 -20.67
C VAL A 78 19.32 -17.68 -19.57
N GLU A 79 18.90 -16.45 -19.90
CA GLU A 79 18.83 -15.34 -18.95
C GLU A 79 17.72 -15.59 -17.93
N ALA A 80 16.52 -15.94 -18.40
CA ALA A 80 15.40 -16.28 -17.52
C ALA A 80 15.65 -17.55 -16.69
N ALA A 81 16.33 -18.56 -17.27
CA ALA A 81 16.73 -19.76 -16.54
C ALA A 81 17.78 -19.45 -15.45
N ALA A 82 18.77 -18.60 -15.74
CA ALA A 82 19.76 -18.17 -14.76
C ALA A 82 19.12 -17.37 -13.61
N GLU A 83 18.20 -16.47 -13.92
CA GLU A 83 17.47 -15.67 -12.92
C GLU A 83 16.65 -16.57 -11.97
N ALA A 84 15.94 -17.57 -12.50
CA ALA A 84 15.21 -18.53 -11.69
C ALA A 84 16.11 -19.36 -10.78
N LEU A 85 17.29 -19.78 -11.27
CA LEU A 85 18.26 -20.55 -10.49
C LEU A 85 18.91 -19.74 -9.36
N ILE A 86 19.13 -18.45 -9.58
CA ILE A 86 19.63 -17.52 -8.54
C ILE A 86 18.58 -17.38 -7.43
N GLN A 87 17.31 -17.18 -7.79
CA GLN A 87 16.22 -17.09 -6.81
C GLN A 87 16.04 -18.39 -6.00
N GLU A 88 16.27 -19.55 -6.60
CA GLU A 88 16.17 -20.84 -5.90
C GLU A 88 17.35 -21.08 -4.93
N GLN A 89 18.57 -20.65 -5.29
CA GLN A 89 19.73 -20.73 -4.38
C GLN A 89 19.57 -19.82 -3.16
N GLU A 90 18.96 -18.65 -3.31
CA GLU A 90 18.67 -17.75 -2.17
C GLU A 90 17.72 -18.40 -1.14
N VAL A 91 16.92 -19.39 -1.54
CA VAL A 91 16.01 -20.13 -0.65
C VAL A 91 16.70 -21.32 0.05
N GLU A 92 17.74 -21.92 -0.55
CA GLU A 92 18.46 -23.07 0.04
C GLU A 92 19.54 -22.67 1.08
N VAL A 93 19.99 -21.41 1.11
CA VAL A 93 21.07 -20.95 2.02
C VAL A 93 20.59 -20.78 3.48
N GLU A 94 19.31 -20.92 3.78
CA GLU A 94 18.74 -20.77 5.13
C GLU A 94 19.01 -21.99 6.07
N GLY A 95 19.94 -22.89 5.71
CA GLY A 95 20.11 -24.18 6.40
C GLY A 95 21.53 -24.73 6.64
N TYR A 96 22.62 -23.94 6.56
CA TYR A 96 23.98 -24.48 6.79
C TYR A 96 24.88 -23.64 7.71
N HIS A 97 25.40 -24.27 8.77
CA HIS A 97 26.41 -23.72 9.70
C HIS A 97 27.82 -23.70 9.06
N PRO A 98 28.61 -22.62 9.21
CA PRO A 98 29.97 -22.59 8.67
C PRO A 98 30.99 -23.25 9.61
N ALA A 99 31.83 -24.11 9.01
CA ALA A 99 33.07 -24.59 9.61
C ALA A 99 34.18 -23.52 9.55
N THR A 100 35.09 -23.61 10.52
CA THR A 100 36.25 -22.74 10.82
C THR A 100 37.13 -22.32 9.63
N PRO A 101 37.72 -21.10 9.67
CA PRO A 101 38.53 -20.57 8.58
C PRO A 101 39.95 -21.14 8.53
N ARG A 102 40.42 -21.45 7.33
CA ARG A 102 41.84 -21.70 7.01
C ARG A 102 42.58 -20.39 6.76
N THR A 103 43.83 -20.35 7.21
CA THR A 103 44.80 -19.26 7.09
C THR A 103 45.11 -18.88 5.63
N PRO A 104 45.34 -17.58 5.35
CA PRO A 104 45.72 -17.11 4.01
C PRO A 104 47.22 -17.29 3.72
N PRO A 105 47.61 -17.47 2.44
CA PRO A 105 49.01 -17.54 2.05
C PRO A 105 49.66 -16.16 1.90
N GLU A 106 50.96 -16.23 2.12
CA GLU A 106 52.04 -15.25 2.10
C GLU A 106 52.08 -14.35 0.84
N VAL A 107 52.28 -13.05 1.06
CA VAL A 107 52.34 -11.98 0.07
C VAL A 107 53.73 -11.97 -0.58
N LEU A 108 53.77 -12.07 -1.92
CA LEU A 108 54.94 -11.79 -2.74
C LEU A 108 54.98 -10.29 -3.06
N GLU A 109 56.07 -9.64 -2.68
CA GLU A 109 56.43 -8.25 -3.00
C GLU A 109 56.60 -8.06 -4.51
N VAL A 110 55.99 -7.00 -5.06
CA VAL A 110 56.22 -6.53 -6.44
C VAL A 110 56.75 -5.11 -6.38
N GLU A 111 57.87 -4.91 -7.07
CA GLU A 111 58.71 -3.72 -7.11
C GLU A 111 58.02 -2.45 -7.65
N ASP A 112 58.50 -1.32 -7.13
CA ASP A 112 58.17 0.06 -7.48
C ASP A 112 58.34 0.38 -8.98
N HIS A 113 57.29 0.95 -9.58
CA HIS A 113 57.37 1.70 -10.84
C HIS A 113 56.87 3.13 -10.66
N GLN A 114 57.82 4.05 -10.87
CA GLN A 114 57.73 5.50 -10.76
C GLN A 114 56.93 6.10 -11.94
N PRO A 115 56.00 7.05 -11.72
CA PRO A 115 55.21 7.64 -12.80
C PRO A 115 55.96 8.77 -13.54
N PRO A 116 55.80 8.90 -14.87
CA PRO A 116 56.41 9.99 -15.63
C PRO A 116 55.60 11.29 -15.56
N ALA A 117 56.34 12.39 -15.66
CA ALA A 117 55.90 13.78 -15.50
C ALA A 117 54.94 14.28 -16.59
N ALA A 118 54.02 15.16 -16.16
CA ALA A 118 53.08 15.88 -17.01
C ALA A 118 53.74 16.99 -17.86
N PRO A 119 53.30 17.22 -19.12
CA PRO A 119 53.76 18.35 -19.92
C PRO A 119 52.95 19.62 -19.64
N ARG A 120 53.69 20.72 -19.44
CA ARG A 120 53.19 22.09 -19.32
C ARG A 120 52.84 22.66 -20.70
N THR A 121 51.65 23.25 -20.84
CA THR A 121 51.27 24.10 -21.99
C THR A 121 51.38 25.60 -21.65
N PRO A 122 51.82 26.45 -22.60
CA PRO A 122 52.06 27.88 -22.39
C PRO A 122 50.80 28.76 -22.63
N PRO A 123 50.81 30.04 -22.19
CA PRO A 123 49.67 30.94 -22.31
C PRO A 123 49.70 31.73 -23.62
N GLU A 124 48.58 31.76 -24.35
CA GLU A 124 48.38 32.71 -25.46
C GLU A 124 47.55 33.92 -25.00
N MET A 125 48.14 35.10 -25.19
CA MET A 125 47.49 36.40 -25.25
C MET A 125 46.96 36.65 -26.66
N PHE A 126 45.83 37.33 -26.84
CA PHE A 126 45.55 38.34 -27.90
C PHE A 126 44.16 38.96 -27.61
N GLU A 127 44.13 40.20 -27.13
CA GLU A 127 43.76 41.44 -27.82
C GLU A 127 42.25 41.70 -28.03
N ALA A 128 41.81 42.79 -27.41
CA ALA A 128 40.53 43.44 -27.63
C ALA A 128 40.68 44.55 -28.68
N GLY A 129 39.69 44.69 -29.57
CA GLY A 129 39.57 45.84 -30.46
C GLY A 129 38.19 45.92 -31.15
N PRO A 130 37.57 47.12 -31.29
CA PRO A 130 36.12 47.27 -31.43
C PRO A 130 35.67 47.68 -32.84
N ILE A 131 34.42 47.41 -33.23
CA ILE A 131 33.75 48.11 -34.34
C ILE A 131 32.29 48.42 -34.01
N ALA A 132 31.94 49.69 -34.21
CA ALA A 132 30.63 50.32 -34.07
C ALA A 132 29.85 50.35 -35.40
N GLY A 133 28.54 50.61 -35.31
CA GLY A 133 27.70 51.13 -36.41
C GLY A 133 26.31 50.48 -36.46
N THR A 134 25.25 51.05 -35.85
CA THR A 134 24.25 51.96 -36.45
C THR A 134 23.49 51.34 -37.65
N SER A 135 22.15 51.28 -37.77
CA SER A 135 21.08 52.17 -37.31
C SER A 135 19.67 51.60 -37.64
N SER A 136 18.64 52.05 -36.90
CA SER A 136 17.29 52.51 -37.34
C SER A 136 16.36 51.54 -38.10
N ALA A 137 15.04 51.42 -37.95
CA ALA A 137 13.91 51.95 -37.14
C ALA A 137 12.74 50.95 -37.42
N ARG A 138 11.62 50.83 -36.69
CA ARG A 138 10.57 51.83 -36.49
C ARG A 138 9.44 51.21 -35.64
N ALA A 139 8.77 52.10 -34.91
CA ALA A 139 7.76 51.86 -33.89
C ALA A 139 6.35 51.47 -34.39
N SER A 140 5.59 50.86 -33.49
CA SER A 140 4.16 51.18 -33.29
C SER A 140 3.71 50.88 -31.85
N ARG A 141 2.96 51.84 -31.29
CA ARG A 141 2.47 51.94 -29.91
C ARG A 141 0.99 51.52 -29.81
N SER A 142 0.60 50.97 -28.66
CA SER A 142 -0.65 51.28 -27.91
C SER A 142 -0.61 50.48 -26.58
N ALA A 143 -0.44 51.10 -25.40
CA ALA A 143 -1.49 51.58 -24.47
C ALA A 143 -2.56 50.51 -24.17
N SER A 144 -2.94 50.12 -22.95
CA SER A 144 -2.97 50.77 -21.64
C SER A 144 -3.43 49.75 -20.56
N GLY A 145 -3.06 49.90 -19.28
CA GLY A 145 -3.87 49.33 -18.18
C GLY A 145 -3.18 48.98 -16.84
N SER A 146 -3.09 49.97 -15.94
CA SER A 146 -3.23 49.92 -14.46
C SER A 146 -2.29 49.11 -13.54
N PRO A 147 -1.80 49.69 -12.41
CA PRO A 147 -0.83 49.07 -11.49
C PRO A 147 -1.48 48.40 -10.25
N PRO A 148 -0.81 47.40 -9.63
CA PRO A 148 -1.26 46.84 -8.36
C PRO A 148 -0.61 47.51 -7.13
N LYS A 149 -1.33 47.33 -6.03
CA LYS A 149 -1.17 47.94 -4.71
C LYS A 149 0.12 47.53 -3.99
N LYS A 150 0.69 48.51 -3.28
CA LYS A 150 1.75 48.45 -2.27
C LYS A 150 1.57 47.27 -1.31
N ARG A 151 2.61 46.44 -1.16
CA ARG A 151 2.79 45.52 -0.02
C ARG A 151 4.11 45.83 0.69
N ARG A 152 4.03 45.74 2.01
CA ARG A 152 4.97 46.26 3.02
C ARG A 152 6.35 45.62 2.95
N ARG A 153 7.36 46.49 3.16
CA ARG A 153 8.74 46.22 3.59
C ARG A 153 8.74 45.48 4.94
N CYS A 154 9.43 44.35 5.04
CA CYS A 154 9.97 43.82 6.29
C CYS A 154 11.49 43.84 6.18
N GLY A 155 12.13 44.24 7.28
CA GLY A 155 13.53 44.64 7.34
C GLY A 155 14.54 43.49 7.28
N SER A 156 15.70 43.85 6.74
CA SER A 156 16.99 43.21 6.90
C SER A 156 17.45 43.29 8.36
N LEU A 157 17.86 42.16 8.93
CA LEU A 157 18.70 42.12 10.12
C LEU A 157 20.10 41.67 9.70
N GLU A 158 21.07 42.42 10.18
CA GLU A 158 22.49 42.35 9.90
C GLU A 158 23.14 41.12 10.54
N GLU A 159 24.09 40.56 9.81
CA GLU A 159 25.18 39.75 10.36
C GLU A 159 26.18 40.70 11.01
N ASP A 160 26.58 40.44 12.27
CA ASP A 160 27.97 40.66 12.65
C ASP A 160 28.35 39.69 13.77
N SER A 161 29.40 38.92 13.51
CA SER A 161 29.87 37.81 14.33
C SER A 161 31.28 38.11 14.78
N GLY A 162 31.48 38.16 16.09
CA GLY A 162 32.78 38.37 16.69
C GLY A 162 32.83 37.82 18.11
N ARG A 163 33.45 36.65 18.28
CA ARG A 163 34.44 36.40 19.34
C ARG A 163 35.02 34.98 19.29
N SER A 164 36.30 34.95 19.02
CA SER A 164 37.27 33.92 19.39
C SER A 164 37.39 33.82 20.91
N LEU A 165 37.46 32.60 21.45
CA LEU A 165 38.27 32.25 22.62
C LEU A 165 38.52 30.73 22.61
N VAL A 166 39.79 30.42 22.42
CA VAL A 166 40.48 29.16 22.73
C VAL A 166 40.37 28.87 24.23
N ASP A 167 40.14 27.61 24.59
CA ASP A 167 40.67 27.02 25.82
C ASP A 167 40.92 25.52 25.58
N GLU A 168 42.21 25.17 25.65
CA GLU A 168 42.73 23.81 25.75
C GLU A 168 42.39 23.26 27.13
N VAL A 169 41.87 22.03 27.21
CA VAL A 169 41.86 21.25 28.45
C VAL A 169 42.33 19.83 28.14
N GLU A 170 43.44 19.49 28.79
CA GLU A 170 44.15 18.21 28.75
C GLU A 170 43.33 17.04 29.30
N GLU A 171 43.67 15.85 28.80
CA GLU A 171 43.23 14.52 29.26
C GLU A 171 43.48 14.27 30.76
N PRO A 172 42.82 13.24 31.32
CA PRO A 172 43.66 12.14 31.79
C PRO A 172 43.15 10.74 31.45
N VAL A 173 44.11 9.96 30.98
CA VAL A 173 44.20 8.51 30.87
C VAL A 173 43.82 7.80 32.17
N LEU A 174 42.93 6.80 32.08
CA LEU A 174 42.70 5.80 33.14
C LEU A 174 42.67 4.39 32.53
N ALA A 175 43.56 3.54 33.07
CA ALA A 175 43.80 2.15 32.68
C ALA A 175 42.68 1.19 33.19
N PRO A 176 42.62 -0.05 32.67
CA PRO A 176 41.42 -0.90 32.72
C PRO A 176 41.40 -1.82 33.95
N PRO A 177 40.23 -2.36 34.33
CA PRO A 177 40.18 -3.53 35.19
C PRO A 177 39.61 -4.78 34.48
N ALA A 178 40.42 -5.84 34.58
CA ALA A 178 40.09 -7.20 35.01
C ALA A 178 39.26 -8.14 34.11
N ASP A 179 39.97 -9.21 33.72
CA ASP A 179 39.46 -10.55 33.43
C ASP A 179 38.40 -11.04 34.43
N LYS A 180 37.26 -11.49 33.90
CA LYS A 180 36.43 -12.53 34.52
C LYS A 180 35.84 -13.45 33.44
N LYS A 181 36.45 -14.63 33.33
CA LYS A 181 35.82 -15.85 32.79
C LYS A 181 34.59 -16.21 33.65
N ALA A 182 33.45 -16.41 33.03
CA ALA A 182 32.32 -17.12 33.61
C ALA A 182 31.62 -17.95 32.52
N ASP A 183 31.21 -19.14 32.93
CA ASP A 183 30.83 -20.28 32.13
C ASP A 183 29.59 -20.09 31.25
N ALA A 184 29.66 -20.71 30.07
CA ALA A 184 28.55 -20.90 29.16
C ALA A 184 27.66 -22.05 29.64
N SER A 185 26.44 -21.72 30.07
CA SER A 185 25.32 -22.66 30.17
C SER A 185 24.28 -22.27 29.12
N ALA A 186 24.15 -23.15 28.13
CA ALA A 186 23.22 -23.05 27.01
C ALA A 186 21.79 -23.35 27.47
N GLU A 187 20.94 -22.32 27.52
CA GLU A 187 19.49 -22.43 27.54
C GLU A 187 18.88 -21.11 27.06
N ALA A 188 18.50 -21.02 25.77
CA ALA A 188 17.31 -20.32 25.25
C ALA A 188 17.42 -19.96 23.75
N PRO A 189 16.63 -20.58 22.85
CA PRO A 189 16.38 -20.02 21.52
C PRO A 189 15.10 -19.16 21.43
N ALA A 190 14.38 -18.92 22.54
CA ALA A 190 13.09 -18.22 22.51
C ALA A 190 13.13 -16.70 22.81
N SER A 191 14.22 -16.17 23.40
CA SER A 191 14.32 -14.74 23.71
C SER A 191 15.05 -13.90 22.65
N GLU A 192 15.83 -14.50 21.75
CA GLU A 192 16.53 -13.75 20.68
C GLU A 192 15.56 -13.23 19.60
N ALA A 193 14.49 -13.98 19.29
CA ALA A 193 13.51 -13.54 18.29
C ALA A 193 12.76 -12.25 18.69
N ALA A 194 12.66 -11.96 20.00
CA ALA A 194 11.96 -10.77 20.49
C ALA A 194 12.73 -9.46 20.26
N ASN A 195 14.04 -9.53 19.98
CA ASN A 195 14.91 -8.37 19.80
C ASN A 195 15.35 -8.15 18.34
N SER A 196 14.78 -8.89 17.39
CA SER A 196 15.01 -8.62 15.97
C SER A 196 14.55 -7.19 15.63
N LEU A 197 15.50 -6.32 15.25
CA LEU A 197 15.24 -4.94 14.80
C LEU A 197 15.21 -4.82 13.27
N GLY A 198 15.13 -5.95 12.57
CA GLY A 198 15.10 -6.02 11.11
C GLY A 198 13.73 -5.74 10.50
N VAL A 199 13.69 -5.69 9.16
CA VAL A 199 12.48 -5.40 8.39
C VAL A 199 11.35 -6.39 8.71
N ASP A 200 11.69 -7.67 8.92
CA ASP A 200 10.72 -8.73 9.16
C ASP A 200 10.01 -8.61 10.51
N ALA A 201 10.69 -8.01 11.51
CA ALA A 201 10.10 -7.74 12.81
C ALA A 201 9.16 -6.53 12.78
N PHE A 202 9.51 -5.49 12.01
CA PHE A 202 8.73 -4.24 11.94
C PHE A 202 7.54 -4.33 10.98
N ALA A 203 7.72 -4.88 9.78
CA ALA A 203 6.72 -4.81 8.71
C ALA A 203 5.32 -5.33 9.09
N PRO A 204 5.15 -6.47 9.81
CA PRO A 204 3.83 -6.96 10.22
C PRO A 204 3.08 -6.02 11.17
N ARG A 205 3.81 -5.18 11.91
CA ARG A 205 3.27 -4.23 12.90
C ARG A 205 2.89 -2.90 12.29
N LEU A 206 3.21 -2.68 11.02
CA LEU A 206 3.06 -1.41 10.32
C LEU A 206 1.95 -1.48 9.27
N GLN A 207 1.44 -0.31 8.90
CA GLN A 207 0.53 -0.11 7.79
C GLN A 207 0.80 1.25 7.15
N PHE A 208 0.48 1.37 5.87
CA PHE A 208 0.53 2.66 5.18
C PHE A 208 -0.46 3.65 5.81
N ALA A 209 0.03 4.85 6.10
CA ALA A 209 -0.75 5.97 6.61
C ALA A 209 -1.11 6.96 5.48
N SER A 210 -1.85 8.01 5.82
CA SER A 210 -2.46 8.90 4.81
C SER A 210 -1.46 9.64 3.94
N GLU A 211 -0.27 9.99 4.45
CA GLU A 211 0.76 10.68 3.65
C GLU A 211 1.46 9.78 2.64
N SER A 212 1.28 8.46 2.71
CA SER A 212 1.73 7.56 1.63
C SER A 212 0.88 7.71 0.35
N PHE A 213 -0.25 8.41 0.43
CA PHE A 213 -1.20 8.59 -0.66
C PHE A 213 -1.39 10.08 -0.99
N GLY A 214 -2.25 10.35 -1.97
CA GLY A 214 -2.46 11.69 -2.49
C GLY A 214 -1.46 12.11 -3.58
N PRO A 215 -1.68 13.28 -4.19
CA PRO A 215 -1.06 13.62 -5.47
C PRO A 215 0.45 13.84 -5.33
N LEU A 216 1.19 13.33 -6.33
CA LEU A 216 2.61 13.62 -6.51
C LEU A 216 2.75 15.04 -7.08
N ARG A 217 3.15 15.99 -6.22
CA ARG A 217 3.39 17.37 -6.65
C ARG A 217 4.84 17.51 -7.10
N ARG A 218 5.04 17.61 -8.41
CA ARG A 218 6.35 17.92 -8.99
C ARG A 218 6.60 19.42 -8.96
N ARG A 219 7.80 19.80 -8.53
CA ARG A 219 8.29 21.16 -8.74
C ARG A 219 8.53 21.35 -10.24
N PRO A 220 8.15 22.51 -10.80
CA PRO A 220 8.49 22.83 -12.18
C PRO A 220 10.01 22.83 -12.35
N VAL A 221 10.52 21.88 -13.13
CA VAL A 221 11.95 21.83 -13.48
C VAL A 221 12.19 22.84 -14.58
N ARG A 222 13.18 23.72 -14.37
CA ARG A 222 13.62 24.66 -15.42
C ARG A 222 14.38 23.88 -16.47
N VAL A 223 13.71 23.60 -17.58
CA VAL A 223 14.35 22.99 -18.74
C VAL A 223 15.20 24.06 -19.44
N ARG A 224 16.50 23.82 -19.54
CA ARG A 224 17.37 24.65 -20.38
C ARG A 224 17.00 24.37 -21.83
N GLU A 225 16.50 25.39 -22.54
CA GLU A 225 16.25 25.27 -23.97
C GLU A 225 17.58 25.29 -24.69
N ASP A 226 18.01 24.11 -25.15
CA ASP A 226 19.10 23.98 -26.11
C ASP A 226 18.48 23.66 -27.49
N PRO A 227 18.44 24.64 -28.41
CA PRO A 227 17.88 24.44 -29.74
C PRO A 227 18.72 23.46 -30.58
N GLU A 228 20.01 23.31 -30.28
CA GLU A 228 20.90 22.38 -30.99
C GLU A 228 20.70 20.94 -30.51
N LEU A 229 20.27 20.76 -29.25
CA LEU A 229 20.03 19.44 -28.68
C LEU A 229 18.96 18.65 -29.46
N HIS A 230 17.95 19.33 -30.02
CA HIS A 230 16.98 18.68 -30.91
C HIS A 230 17.66 17.96 -32.09
N ALA A 231 18.57 18.65 -32.78
CA ALA A 231 19.27 18.10 -33.95
C ALA A 231 20.16 16.89 -33.59
N ARG A 232 20.56 16.79 -32.32
CA ARG A 232 21.42 15.72 -31.79
C ARG A 232 20.65 14.52 -31.27
N VAL A 233 19.33 14.59 -31.09
CA VAL A 233 18.50 13.47 -30.59
C VAL A 233 18.76 12.17 -31.40
N PRO A 234 18.67 12.15 -32.75
CA PRO A 234 18.94 10.94 -33.52
C PRO A 234 20.36 10.39 -33.36
N GLU A 235 21.36 11.27 -33.31
CA GLU A 235 22.76 10.89 -33.16
C GLU A 235 23.01 10.29 -31.78
N MET A 236 22.47 10.92 -30.73
CA MET A 236 22.61 10.46 -29.36
C MET A 236 22.02 9.06 -29.18
N THR A 237 20.82 8.81 -29.71
CA THR A 237 20.15 7.51 -29.65
C THR A 237 20.91 6.48 -30.48
N ARG A 238 21.35 6.83 -31.69
CA ARG A 238 22.15 5.92 -32.54
C ARG A 238 23.42 5.44 -31.86
N ALA A 239 24.14 6.37 -31.23
CA ALA A 239 25.38 6.07 -30.54
C ALA A 239 25.20 5.16 -29.32
N SER A 240 24.00 5.15 -28.69
CA SER A 240 23.77 4.43 -27.43
C SER A 240 22.89 3.18 -27.59
N VAL A 241 22.18 3.02 -28.70
CA VAL A 241 21.23 1.92 -28.92
C VAL A 241 21.57 1.21 -30.24
N PRO A 242 22.33 0.11 -30.19
CA PRO A 242 22.76 -0.60 -31.40
C PRO A 242 21.59 -1.05 -32.28
N GLY A 243 21.63 -0.68 -33.57
CA GLY A 243 20.65 -1.11 -34.57
C GLY A 243 19.31 -0.37 -34.58
N VAL A 244 19.16 0.67 -33.75
CA VAL A 244 17.93 1.47 -33.64
C VAL A 244 17.49 2.12 -34.96
N GLU A 245 18.38 2.28 -35.94
CA GLU A 245 18.07 2.85 -37.26
C GLU A 245 17.09 1.98 -38.06
N ARG A 246 17.06 0.67 -37.76
CA ARG A 246 16.15 -0.28 -38.38
C ARG A 246 14.80 -0.36 -37.67
N TRP A 247 14.68 0.21 -36.48
CA TRP A 247 13.47 0.15 -35.68
C TRP A 247 12.40 1.08 -36.23
N LYS A 248 11.16 0.61 -36.23
CA LYS A 248 10.01 1.37 -36.71
C LYS A 248 8.87 1.28 -35.71
N GLY A 249 8.25 2.42 -35.42
CA GLY A 249 7.03 2.52 -34.65
C GLY A 249 5.83 2.81 -35.55
N GLU A 250 4.70 3.22 -34.95
CA GLU A 250 3.47 3.57 -35.66
C GLU A 250 3.04 2.48 -36.67
N ARG A 251 3.06 1.22 -36.25
CA ARG A 251 2.76 0.05 -37.11
C ARG A 251 3.69 -0.05 -38.33
N GLY A 252 4.97 0.25 -38.14
CA GLY A 252 6.01 0.15 -39.16
C GLY A 252 6.09 1.32 -40.14
N GLN A 253 5.32 2.39 -39.92
CA GLN A 253 5.25 3.53 -40.84
C GLN A 253 6.39 4.54 -40.64
N LYS A 254 6.87 4.69 -39.40
CA LYS A 254 7.81 5.76 -39.04
C LYS A 254 9.02 5.20 -38.30
N ARG A 255 10.22 5.71 -38.59
CA ARG A 255 11.43 5.27 -37.89
C ARG A 255 11.40 5.80 -36.46
N VAL A 256 11.89 5.00 -35.51
CA VAL A 256 11.94 5.39 -34.10
C VAL A 256 12.72 6.70 -33.90
N LEU A 257 13.83 6.89 -34.62
CA LEU A 257 14.62 8.14 -34.55
C LEU A 257 13.83 9.39 -34.97
N ASP A 258 12.96 9.26 -35.98
CA ASP A 258 12.10 10.37 -36.42
C ASP A 258 11.01 10.63 -35.35
N MET A 259 10.47 9.58 -34.73
CA MET A 259 9.48 9.70 -33.64
C MET A 259 10.05 10.39 -32.40
N LEU A 260 11.28 10.02 -31.98
CA LEU A 260 11.94 10.66 -30.83
C LEU A 260 12.21 12.16 -31.11
N SER A 261 12.64 12.49 -32.33
CA SER A 261 12.87 13.88 -32.74
C SER A 261 11.57 14.69 -32.75
N ASP A 262 10.50 14.13 -33.31
CA ASP A 262 9.19 14.77 -33.33
C ASP A 262 8.61 14.92 -31.92
N CYS A 263 8.80 13.93 -31.05
CA CYS A 263 8.40 14.01 -29.65
C CYS A 263 9.10 15.16 -28.90
N TYR A 264 10.41 15.34 -29.13
CA TYR A 264 11.18 16.45 -28.56
C TYR A 264 10.62 17.82 -28.96
N MET A 265 10.18 17.96 -30.22
CA MET A 265 9.70 19.22 -30.77
C MET A 265 8.25 19.51 -30.45
N GLN A 266 7.38 18.51 -30.65
CA GLN A 266 5.93 18.70 -30.71
C GLN A 266 5.18 17.90 -29.62
N GLY A 267 5.86 16.99 -28.93
CA GLY A 267 5.24 16.03 -28.03
C GLY A 267 4.63 14.86 -28.80
N LEU A 268 3.69 14.16 -28.16
CA LEU A 268 3.03 13.01 -28.73
C LEU A 268 1.80 13.46 -29.54
N TRP A 269 1.83 13.23 -30.85
CA TRP A 269 0.88 13.83 -31.79
C TRP A 269 -0.58 13.41 -31.58
N MET A 270 -0.84 12.21 -31.06
CA MET A 270 -2.20 11.74 -30.72
C MET A 270 -2.73 12.36 -29.43
N LEU A 271 -1.86 12.98 -28.62
CA LEU A 271 -2.23 13.66 -27.38
C LEU A 271 -2.49 15.17 -27.60
N GLY A 272 -2.65 15.58 -28.86
CA GLY A 272 -2.98 16.94 -29.26
C GLY A 272 -1.76 17.80 -29.61
N PRO A 273 -1.95 19.11 -29.84
CA PRO A 273 -0.86 20.03 -30.12
C PRO A 273 0.11 20.17 -28.92
N PRO A 274 1.28 20.81 -29.08
CA PRO A 274 2.22 21.05 -27.96
C PRO A 274 1.60 21.82 -26.78
N SER A 275 0.55 22.60 -27.04
CA SER A 275 -0.20 23.35 -26.04
C SER A 275 -1.26 22.54 -25.29
N ALA A 276 -1.51 21.28 -25.70
CA ALA A 276 -2.45 20.38 -25.03
C ALA A 276 -1.96 20.02 -23.62
N PRO A 277 -2.87 19.72 -22.67
CA PRO A 277 -2.49 19.43 -21.28
C PRO A 277 -1.41 18.35 -21.13
N ALA A 278 -1.52 17.22 -21.83
CA ALA A 278 -0.50 16.17 -21.78
C ALA A 278 0.84 16.63 -22.35
N ASN A 279 0.86 17.27 -23.53
CA ASN A 279 2.11 17.70 -24.16
C ASN A 279 2.81 18.87 -23.45
N LYS A 280 2.08 19.66 -22.64
CA LYS A 280 2.67 20.63 -21.72
C LYS A 280 3.54 19.98 -20.64
N GLU A 281 3.31 18.72 -20.31
CA GLU A 281 4.14 17.94 -19.39
C GLU A 281 5.21 17.13 -20.15
N ILE A 282 4.81 16.47 -21.24
CA ILE A 282 5.68 15.55 -22.00
C ILE A 282 6.84 16.29 -22.67
N VAL A 283 6.59 17.41 -23.36
CA VAL A 283 7.65 18.13 -24.09
C VAL A 283 8.78 18.60 -23.16
N PRO A 284 8.52 19.32 -22.06
CA PRO A 284 9.59 19.70 -21.14
C PRO A 284 10.24 18.48 -20.47
N ALA A 285 9.48 17.44 -20.13
CA ALA A 285 10.03 16.21 -19.58
C ALA A 285 11.04 15.55 -20.54
N PHE A 286 10.66 15.40 -21.81
CA PHE A 286 11.49 14.80 -22.84
C PHE A 286 12.77 15.60 -23.10
N ARG A 287 12.66 16.94 -23.18
CA ARG A 287 13.81 17.83 -23.33
C ARG A 287 14.77 17.74 -22.14
N HIS A 288 14.24 17.68 -20.92
CA HIS A 288 15.05 17.51 -19.73
C HIS A 288 15.80 16.16 -19.76
N ILE A 289 15.14 15.07 -20.17
CA ILE A 289 15.80 13.76 -20.29
C ILE A 289 17.02 13.87 -21.21
N PHE A 290 16.87 14.39 -22.44
CA PHE A 290 18.00 14.50 -23.36
C PHE A 290 19.09 15.45 -22.85
N ALA A 291 18.73 16.56 -22.19
CA ALA A 291 19.70 17.49 -21.63
C ALA A 291 20.53 16.83 -20.52
N THR A 292 19.90 16.01 -19.69
CA THR A 292 20.57 15.25 -18.61
C THR A 292 21.45 14.12 -19.16
N LEU A 293 21.07 13.50 -20.28
CA LEU A 293 21.86 12.43 -20.90
C LEU A 293 22.99 12.93 -21.80
N GLN A 294 22.90 14.15 -22.34
CA GLN A 294 23.90 14.72 -23.23
C GLN A 294 25.35 14.69 -22.71
N PRO A 295 25.63 15.05 -21.44
CA PRO A 295 27.01 15.02 -20.92
C PRO A 295 27.55 13.60 -20.69
N LEU A 296 26.69 12.57 -20.68
CA LEU A 296 27.11 11.19 -20.46
C LEU A 296 27.70 10.60 -21.75
N GLY A 297 28.72 9.75 -21.61
CA GLY A 297 29.31 9.02 -22.74
C GLY A 297 28.29 8.10 -23.43
N ALA A 298 28.50 7.77 -24.71
CA ALA A 298 27.56 6.94 -25.49
C ALA A 298 27.34 5.54 -24.89
N GLU A 299 28.39 4.99 -24.26
CA GLU A 299 28.39 3.67 -23.59
C GLU A 299 28.01 3.75 -22.10
N ASP A 300 27.66 4.93 -21.60
CA ASP A 300 27.25 5.08 -20.19
C ASP A 300 25.99 4.23 -19.92
N PRO A 301 26.00 3.31 -18.92
CA PRO A 301 24.90 2.39 -18.70
C PRO A 301 23.55 3.08 -18.47
N LYS A 302 23.54 4.24 -17.79
CA LYS A 302 22.32 5.01 -17.53
C LYS A 302 21.78 5.61 -18.82
N ARG A 303 22.65 6.21 -19.65
CA ARG A 303 22.27 6.73 -20.97
C ARG A 303 21.75 5.64 -21.90
N VAL A 304 22.47 4.52 -22.02
CA VAL A 304 22.07 3.38 -22.86
C VAL A 304 20.70 2.84 -22.43
N ARG A 305 20.53 2.58 -21.13
CA ARG A 305 19.27 2.05 -20.57
C ARG A 305 18.09 2.99 -20.88
N ILE A 306 18.23 4.28 -20.57
CA ILE A 306 17.15 5.25 -20.76
C ILE A 306 16.80 5.43 -22.24
N LEU A 307 17.80 5.61 -23.12
CA LEU A 307 17.55 5.80 -24.55
C LEU A 307 16.98 4.54 -25.21
N ARG A 308 17.37 3.35 -24.74
CA ARG A 308 16.76 2.08 -25.17
C ARG A 308 15.30 2.00 -24.76
N THR A 309 14.96 2.29 -23.50
CA THR A 309 13.57 2.29 -23.02
C THR A 309 12.70 3.28 -23.82
N LEU A 310 13.20 4.48 -24.11
CA LEU A 310 12.47 5.44 -24.95
C LEU A 310 12.27 4.93 -26.38
N ALA A 311 13.30 4.32 -26.97
CA ALA A 311 13.24 3.76 -28.32
C ALA A 311 12.29 2.55 -28.43
N GLU A 312 12.26 1.68 -27.42
CA GLU A 312 11.32 0.56 -27.30
C GLU A 312 9.89 1.08 -27.15
N ALA A 313 9.66 2.07 -26.28
CA ALA A 313 8.34 2.67 -26.08
C ALA A 313 7.77 3.28 -27.38
N CYS A 314 8.61 3.79 -28.28
CA CYS A 314 8.16 4.28 -29.60
C CYS A 314 7.53 3.19 -30.49
N GLN A 315 7.77 1.90 -30.20
CA GLN A 315 7.13 0.78 -30.92
C GLN A 315 5.72 0.49 -30.37
N ASP A 316 5.41 0.98 -29.18
CA ASP A 316 4.10 0.83 -28.52
C ASP A 316 3.14 1.98 -28.85
N CYS A 317 1.95 1.94 -28.24
CA CYS A 317 0.97 3.02 -28.35
C CYS A 317 1.44 4.28 -27.61
N GLN A 318 0.92 5.45 -28.00
CA GLN A 318 1.36 6.73 -27.41
C GLN A 318 1.08 6.88 -25.91
N GLN A 319 0.17 6.09 -25.34
CA GLN A 319 -0.02 6.10 -23.88
C GLN A 319 1.10 5.39 -23.13
N VAL A 320 1.71 4.37 -23.73
CA VAL A 320 2.93 3.77 -23.19
C VAL A 320 4.07 4.79 -23.31
N GLN A 321 4.23 5.41 -24.48
CA GLN A 321 5.24 6.46 -24.70
C GLN A 321 5.14 7.59 -23.67
N ALA A 322 3.96 8.16 -23.45
CA ALA A 322 3.74 9.24 -22.50
C ALA A 322 4.15 8.85 -21.08
N ARG A 323 3.72 7.65 -20.64
CA ARG A 323 3.99 7.13 -19.30
C ARG A 323 5.47 6.89 -19.09
N GLU A 324 6.13 6.26 -20.07
CA GLU A 324 7.57 6.00 -20.01
C GLU A 324 8.39 7.29 -19.95
N ILE A 325 8.02 8.30 -20.74
CA ILE A 325 8.66 9.62 -20.70
C ILE A 325 8.51 10.26 -19.31
N LEU A 326 7.29 10.32 -18.79
CA LEU A 326 7.02 10.96 -17.49
C LEU A 326 7.62 10.18 -16.31
N ARG A 327 7.75 8.85 -16.44
CA ARG A 327 8.40 7.98 -15.46
C ARG A 327 9.91 8.22 -15.43
N ILE A 328 10.57 8.18 -16.59
CA ILE A 328 12.01 8.47 -16.70
C ILE A 328 12.31 9.89 -16.21
N PHE A 329 11.48 10.87 -16.58
CA PHE A 329 11.62 12.23 -16.09
C PHE A 329 11.47 12.31 -14.57
N GLY A 330 10.52 11.59 -13.99
CA GLY A 330 10.40 11.45 -12.54
C GLY A 330 11.66 10.87 -11.89
N ASP A 331 12.19 9.78 -12.45
CA ASP A 331 13.39 9.10 -11.93
C ASP A 331 14.60 10.05 -11.95
N LEU A 332 14.74 10.87 -13.00
CA LEU A 332 15.83 11.86 -13.12
C LEU A 332 15.66 13.11 -12.24
N THR A 333 14.45 13.41 -11.77
CA THR A 333 14.16 14.68 -11.07
C THR A 333 13.79 14.51 -9.60
N ALA A 334 13.43 13.30 -9.16
CA ALA A 334 13.01 13.02 -7.79
C ALA A 334 14.03 13.50 -6.76
N GLN A 335 15.32 13.32 -7.00
CA GLN A 335 16.39 13.74 -6.08
C GLN A 335 16.41 15.25 -5.78
N ASN A 336 15.80 16.09 -6.63
CA ASN A 336 15.73 17.55 -6.42
C ASN A 336 14.52 17.98 -5.56
N GLU A 337 13.69 17.03 -5.13
CA GLU A 337 12.49 17.27 -4.33
C GLU A 337 12.77 17.23 -2.82
N THR A 338 11.75 17.51 -2.00
CA THR A 338 11.86 17.29 -0.55
C THR A 338 11.88 15.80 -0.22
N PHE A 339 12.36 15.44 0.98
CA PHE A 339 12.40 14.06 1.43
C PHE A 339 11.02 13.38 1.34
N GLU A 340 9.94 14.05 1.74
CA GLU A 340 8.58 13.50 1.65
C GLU A 340 8.11 13.27 0.22
N SER A 341 8.46 14.18 -0.70
CA SER A 341 8.16 14.00 -2.12
C SER A 341 8.94 12.82 -2.70
N GLN A 342 10.22 12.64 -2.32
CA GLN A 342 11.04 11.50 -2.70
C GLN A 342 10.45 10.19 -2.13
N LEU A 343 10.00 10.18 -0.88
CA LEU A 343 9.29 9.04 -0.29
C LEU A 343 8.00 8.69 -1.05
N LYS A 344 7.15 9.68 -1.38
CA LYS A 344 5.94 9.43 -2.20
C LYS A 344 6.30 8.86 -3.56
N TYR A 345 7.37 9.36 -4.17
CA TYR A 345 7.85 8.88 -5.47
C TYR A 345 8.39 7.46 -5.40
N SER A 346 9.11 7.08 -4.34
CA SER A 346 9.61 5.71 -4.15
C SER A 346 8.50 4.65 -4.13
N LEU A 347 7.28 5.03 -3.71
CA LEU A 347 6.10 4.17 -3.72
C LEU A 347 5.44 4.01 -5.09
N LEU A 348 5.80 4.84 -6.08
CA LEU A 348 5.12 4.88 -7.37
C LEU A 348 5.12 3.51 -8.05
N ARG A 349 6.26 2.80 -8.03
CA ARG A 349 6.41 1.48 -8.66
C ARG A 349 5.51 0.43 -8.03
N GLN A 350 5.44 0.38 -6.70
CA GLN A 350 4.58 -0.57 -6.00
C GLN A 350 3.09 -0.26 -6.24
N LYS A 351 2.72 1.02 -6.30
CA LYS A 351 1.36 1.47 -6.64
C LYS A 351 0.97 1.11 -8.07
N GLU A 352 1.86 1.31 -9.03
CA GLU A 352 1.66 0.87 -10.42
C GLU A 352 1.54 -0.65 -10.51
N GLY A 353 2.37 -1.40 -9.77
CA GLY A 353 2.31 -2.85 -9.65
C GLY A 353 0.95 -3.33 -9.12
N ALA A 354 0.48 -2.73 -8.02
CA ALA A 354 -0.82 -3.03 -7.44
C ALA A 354 -1.96 -2.75 -8.42
N LEU A 355 -1.89 -1.63 -9.14
CA LEU A 355 -2.88 -1.31 -10.15
C LEU A 355 -2.86 -2.28 -11.34
N ASN A 356 -1.67 -2.69 -11.80
CA ASN A 356 -1.52 -3.66 -12.88
C ASN A 356 -2.06 -5.05 -12.47
N ARG A 357 -1.79 -5.51 -11.24
CA ARG A 357 -2.38 -6.75 -10.71
C ARG A 357 -3.90 -6.65 -10.65
N PHE A 358 -4.44 -5.52 -10.18
CA PHE A 358 -5.87 -5.28 -10.16
C PHE A 358 -6.50 -5.32 -11.57
N ILE A 359 -5.85 -4.70 -12.56
CA ILE A 359 -6.28 -4.73 -13.97
C ILE A 359 -6.32 -6.18 -14.46
N SER A 360 -5.26 -6.95 -14.25
CA SER A 360 -5.19 -8.37 -14.66
C SER A 360 -6.33 -9.19 -14.06
N MET A 361 -6.60 -8.99 -12.76
CA MET A 361 -7.69 -9.67 -12.04
C MET A 361 -9.08 -9.30 -12.57
N LYS A 362 -9.28 -8.06 -13.04
CA LYS A 362 -10.60 -7.59 -13.50
C LYS A 362 -10.83 -7.67 -15.00
N HIS A 363 -9.75 -7.80 -15.78
CA HIS A 363 -9.76 -7.76 -17.23
C HIS A 363 -8.82 -8.84 -17.78
N GLU A 364 -9.23 -10.11 -17.68
CA GLU A 364 -8.42 -11.29 -18.06
C GLU A 364 -7.86 -11.23 -19.49
N ARG A 365 -8.52 -10.49 -20.37
CA ARG A 365 -8.17 -10.36 -21.79
C ARG A 365 -7.31 -9.14 -22.11
N CYS A 366 -6.86 -8.37 -21.11
CA CYS A 366 -6.23 -7.07 -21.35
C CYS A 366 -4.85 -7.12 -22.02
N ASP A 367 -4.17 -8.27 -21.98
CA ASP A 367 -2.85 -8.48 -22.60
C ASP A 367 -2.93 -9.22 -23.94
N LYS A 368 -4.15 -9.46 -24.44
CA LYS A 368 -4.32 -10.04 -25.77
C LYS A 368 -3.93 -9.02 -26.85
N ASP A 369 -3.49 -9.55 -28.00
CA ASP A 369 -3.16 -8.71 -29.14
C ASP A 369 -4.36 -7.88 -29.60
N HIS A 370 -4.08 -6.74 -30.20
CA HIS A 370 -5.07 -5.80 -30.72
C HIS A 370 -5.99 -6.39 -31.81
N THR A 371 -5.64 -7.55 -32.38
CA THR A 371 -6.54 -8.30 -33.27
C THR A 371 -7.59 -9.11 -32.52
N GLU A 372 -7.35 -9.46 -31.26
CA GLU A 372 -8.24 -10.29 -30.44
C GLU A 372 -9.14 -9.49 -29.50
N VAL A 373 -8.70 -8.29 -29.12
CA VAL A 373 -9.42 -7.40 -28.21
C VAL A 373 -9.44 -5.99 -28.73
N GLN A 374 -10.49 -5.27 -28.36
CA GLN A 374 -10.61 -3.88 -28.75
C GLN A 374 -9.58 -3.02 -27.99
N PRO A 375 -9.07 -1.92 -28.58
CA PRO A 375 -8.03 -1.10 -27.95
C PRO A 375 -8.37 -0.64 -26.53
N TRP A 376 -9.61 -0.23 -26.27
CA TRP A 376 -10.04 0.21 -24.93
C TRP A 376 -10.09 -0.91 -23.87
N GLN A 377 -9.95 -2.16 -24.28
CA GLN A 377 -9.86 -3.33 -23.39
C GLN A 377 -8.40 -3.73 -23.14
N GLN A 378 -7.44 -3.14 -23.85
CA GLN A 378 -6.03 -3.44 -23.67
C GLN A 378 -5.46 -2.74 -22.42
N ARG A 379 -4.48 -3.36 -21.77
CA ARG A 379 -3.87 -2.89 -20.52
C ARG A 379 -3.44 -1.42 -20.55
N PRO A 380 -2.75 -0.90 -21.58
CA PRO A 380 -2.30 0.49 -21.58
C PRO A 380 -3.45 1.51 -21.45
N HIS A 381 -4.58 1.20 -22.07
CA HIS A 381 -5.77 2.06 -22.08
C HIS A 381 -6.61 1.88 -20.83
N LEU A 382 -6.77 0.64 -20.34
CA LEU A 382 -7.37 0.38 -19.04
C LEU A 382 -6.62 1.11 -17.91
N LEU A 383 -5.29 1.12 -17.97
CA LEU A 383 -4.44 1.83 -17.02
C LEU A 383 -4.73 3.35 -17.04
N SER A 384 -4.89 3.97 -18.22
CA SER A 384 -5.34 5.37 -18.33
C SER A 384 -6.70 5.59 -17.65
N GLY A 385 -7.65 4.69 -17.86
CA GLY A 385 -8.97 4.79 -17.22
C GLY A 385 -8.94 4.66 -15.70
N TYR A 386 -8.12 3.76 -15.17
CA TYR A 386 -7.95 3.63 -13.72
C TYR A 386 -7.17 4.81 -13.12
N LEU A 387 -6.15 5.32 -13.82
CA LEU A 387 -5.45 6.55 -13.44
C LEU A 387 -6.42 7.74 -13.35
N ASP A 388 -7.33 7.89 -14.31
CA ASP A 388 -8.37 8.92 -14.23
C ASP A 388 -9.31 8.70 -13.03
N CYS A 389 -9.61 7.45 -12.67
CA CYS A 389 -10.48 7.14 -11.55
C CYS A 389 -9.82 7.36 -10.17
N VAL A 390 -8.55 7.01 -9.99
CA VAL A 390 -7.90 6.98 -8.65
C VAL A 390 -6.50 7.58 -8.60
N GLY A 391 -5.94 8.06 -9.70
CA GLY A 391 -4.55 8.52 -9.81
C GLY A 391 -4.19 9.57 -8.77
N ASP A 392 -4.98 10.65 -8.69
CA ASP A 392 -4.74 11.73 -7.71
C ASP A 392 -4.84 11.26 -6.25
N SER A 393 -5.83 10.43 -5.92
CA SER A 393 -6.05 10.00 -4.53
C SER A 393 -5.08 8.90 -4.10
N PHE A 394 -4.66 8.05 -5.02
CA PHE A 394 -3.69 6.99 -4.77
C PHE A 394 -2.24 7.49 -4.86
N GLY A 395 -2.01 8.61 -5.55
CA GLY A 395 -0.70 9.21 -5.74
C GLY A 395 0.09 8.54 -6.86
N LEU A 396 -0.55 8.36 -8.00
CA LEU A 396 0.07 7.98 -9.27
C LEU A 396 0.29 9.22 -10.13
N ASP A 397 1.33 9.19 -10.96
CA ASP A 397 1.65 10.26 -11.90
C ASP A 397 1.00 10.06 -13.29
N GLY A 398 1.12 11.04 -14.18
CA GLY A 398 0.69 10.92 -15.58
C GLY A 398 -0.82 11.08 -15.80
N LEU A 399 -1.53 11.73 -14.88
CA LEU A 399 -2.97 11.95 -14.98
C LEU A 399 -3.35 12.75 -16.23
N ALA A 400 -2.59 13.78 -16.60
CA ALA A 400 -2.88 14.58 -17.79
C ALA A 400 -2.79 13.76 -19.09
N ALA A 401 -1.79 12.87 -19.17
CA ALA A 401 -1.65 11.94 -20.29
C ALA A 401 -2.81 10.93 -20.31
N ALA A 402 -3.16 10.34 -19.16
CA ALA A 402 -4.29 9.42 -19.03
C ALA A 402 -5.63 10.06 -19.44
N GLN A 403 -5.87 11.31 -19.04
CA GLN A 403 -7.05 12.09 -19.43
C GLN A 403 -7.12 12.42 -20.92
N SER A 404 -5.96 12.43 -21.59
CA SER A 404 -5.84 12.66 -23.03
C SER A 404 -5.98 11.39 -23.86
N ASP A 405 -6.31 10.25 -23.24
CA ASP A 405 -6.54 9.01 -23.95
C ASP A 405 -7.82 9.07 -24.79
N ARG A 406 -7.67 8.95 -26.11
CA ARG A 406 -8.80 8.97 -27.06
C ARG A 406 -9.83 7.86 -26.80
N PHE A 407 -9.43 6.78 -26.12
CA PHE A 407 -10.31 5.67 -25.78
C PHE A 407 -10.89 5.77 -24.36
N LEU A 408 -10.56 6.83 -23.61
CA LEU A 408 -10.99 7.00 -22.22
C LEU A 408 -12.51 6.86 -22.01
N PRO A 409 -13.41 7.37 -22.88
CA PRO A 409 -14.85 7.15 -22.72
C PRO A 409 -15.25 5.68 -22.72
N GLN A 410 -14.69 4.88 -23.65
CA GLN A 410 -14.96 3.44 -23.77
C GLN A 410 -14.32 2.67 -22.61
N VAL A 411 -13.10 3.03 -22.23
CA VAL A 411 -12.41 2.46 -21.07
C VAL A 411 -13.23 2.69 -19.80
N LYS A 412 -13.74 3.91 -19.58
CA LYS A 412 -14.59 4.23 -18.41
C LYS A 412 -15.87 3.39 -18.40
N ALA A 413 -16.49 3.18 -19.55
CA ALA A 413 -17.65 2.30 -19.67
C ALA A 413 -17.29 0.85 -19.31
N GLU A 414 -16.13 0.35 -19.74
CA GLU A 414 -15.63 -0.98 -19.41
C GLU A 414 -15.34 -1.13 -17.91
N ILE A 415 -14.60 -0.19 -17.33
CA ILE A 415 -14.30 -0.16 -15.89
C ILE A 415 -15.59 -0.12 -15.07
N LYS A 416 -16.59 0.66 -15.47
CA LYS A 416 -17.89 0.75 -14.78
C LYS A 416 -18.64 -0.59 -14.73
N LYS A 417 -18.46 -1.48 -15.73
CA LYS A 417 -19.04 -2.84 -15.69
C LYS A 417 -18.41 -3.69 -14.58
N THR A 418 -17.11 -3.51 -14.33
CA THR A 418 -16.36 -4.25 -13.31
C THR A 418 -16.54 -3.67 -11.90
N LEU A 419 -16.70 -2.35 -11.77
CA LEU A 419 -16.82 -1.66 -10.49
C LEU A 419 -18.30 -1.53 -10.06
N LYS A 420 -18.70 -2.26 -9.00
CA LYS A 420 -20.02 -2.13 -8.36
C LYS A 420 -20.25 -0.72 -7.77
N LYS A 421 -21.50 -0.38 -7.39
CA LYS A 421 -21.85 0.89 -6.72
C LYS A 421 -20.96 1.12 -5.48
N GLY A 422 -20.33 2.29 -5.38
CA GLY A 422 -19.27 2.58 -4.38
C GLY A 422 -17.85 2.16 -4.83
N GLY A 423 -17.69 1.85 -6.11
CA GLY A 423 -16.51 1.21 -6.69
C GLY A 423 -15.19 1.92 -6.46
N GLN A 424 -15.14 3.26 -6.51
CA GLN A 424 -13.87 3.99 -6.36
C GLN A 424 -13.27 3.84 -4.96
N LYS A 425 -14.07 3.97 -3.89
CA LYS A 425 -13.59 3.79 -2.51
C LYS A 425 -13.14 2.35 -2.26
N ARG A 426 -13.86 1.37 -2.83
CA ARG A 426 -13.49 -0.05 -2.75
C ARG A 426 -12.21 -0.33 -3.52
N LEU A 427 -12.09 0.20 -4.74
CA LEU A 427 -10.89 0.12 -5.56
C LEU A 427 -9.69 0.67 -4.80
N LEU A 428 -9.78 1.88 -4.26
CA LEU A 428 -8.68 2.49 -3.51
C LEU A 428 -8.29 1.62 -2.31
N SER A 429 -9.27 1.14 -1.53
CA SER A 429 -9.02 0.23 -0.41
C SER A 429 -8.35 -1.07 -0.84
N THR A 430 -8.75 -1.66 -1.97
CA THR A 430 -8.13 -2.88 -2.51
C THR A 430 -6.69 -2.60 -2.94
N LEU A 431 -6.43 -1.51 -3.65
CA LEU A 431 -5.09 -1.14 -4.09
C LEU A 431 -4.16 -0.87 -2.89
N GLN A 432 -4.66 -0.21 -1.84
CA GLN A 432 -3.90 0.06 -0.62
C GLN A 432 -3.54 -1.20 0.16
N GLN A 433 -4.43 -2.20 0.17
CA GLN A 433 -4.21 -3.49 0.81
C GLN A 433 -3.20 -4.36 0.05
N ASP A 434 -3.03 -4.12 -1.25
CA ASP A 434 -2.11 -4.86 -2.12
C ASP A 434 -0.67 -4.30 -2.09
N LEU A 435 -0.44 -3.19 -1.38
CA LEU A 435 0.89 -2.66 -1.12
C LEU A 435 1.56 -3.43 0.02
N CYS A 436 2.86 -3.70 -0.11
CA CYS A 436 3.65 -4.44 0.87
C CYS A 436 4.64 -3.53 1.60
N VAL A 437 4.43 -3.31 2.91
CA VAL A 437 5.33 -2.49 3.73
C VAL A 437 6.74 -3.10 3.80
N ARG A 438 6.85 -4.44 3.86
CA ARG A 438 8.13 -5.16 3.90
C ARG A 438 9.01 -4.83 2.69
N GLU A 439 8.46 -5.03 1.49
CA GLU A 439 9.12 -4.77 0.21
C GLU A 439 9.53 -3.29 0.08
N TRP A 440 8.68 -2.37 0.54
CA TRP A 440 9.00 -0.95 0.47
C TRP A 440 10.13 -0.55 1.43
N LEU A 441 10.13 -1.06 2.67
CA LEU A 441 11.22 -0.84 3.61
C LEU A 441 12.55 -1.38 3.07
N GLN A 442 12.54 -2.60 2.51
CA GLN A 442 13.72 -3.19 1.86
C GLN A 442 14.21 -2.34 0.70
N THR A 443 13.31 -1.87 -0.17
CA THR A 443 13.64 -1.01 -1.31
C THR A 443 14.29 0.30 -0.84
N LEU A 444 13.73 0.95 0.19
CA LEU A 444 14.28 2.19 0.75
C LEU A 444 15.65 1.97 1.40
N LEU A 445 15.82 0.90 2.18
CA LEU A 445 17.13 0.58 2.78
C LEU A 445 18.16 0.28 1.70
N ALA A 446 17.83 -0.52 0.69
CA ALA A 446 18.71 -0.81 -0.43
C ALA A 446 19.12 0.47 -1.18
N ASP A 447 18.18 1.38 -1.45
CA ASP A 447 18.47 2.65 -2.13
C ASP A 447 19.34 3.60 -1.27
N ILE A 448 18.98 3.78 -0.01
CA ILE A 448 19.65 4.70 0.91
C ILE A 448 21.04 4.16 1.29
N ASN A 449 21.17 2.87 1.59
CA ASN A 449 22.41 2.25 2.07
C ASN A 449 23.32 1.72 0.96
N ASN A 450 22.91 1.76 -0.32
CA ASN A 450 23.81 1.42 -1.44
C ASN A 450 25.12 2.23 -1.35
N GLN A 451 26.30 1.62 -1.38
CA GLN A 451 27.57 2.34 -1.18
C GLN A 451 28.22 2.87 -2.48
N THR A 452 27.61 2.59 -3.64
CA THR A 452 28.15 2.98 -4.94
C THR A 452 28.04 4.50 -5.15
N SER A 453 29.15 5.16 -5.52
CA SER A 453 29.18 6.61 -5.74
C SER A 453 28.29 7.07 -6.90
N ASN A 454 28.14 6.23 -7.92
CA ASN A 454 27.37 6.50 -9.14
C ASN A 454 25.99 5.82 -9.15
N SER A 455 25.49 5.39 -8.00
CA SER A 455 24.16 4.77 -7.90
C SER A 455 23.06 5.74 -8.32
N ASP A 456 22.10 5.26 -9.10
CA ASP A 456 20.93 6.03 -9.52
C ASP A 456 19.87 6.04 -8.40
N ARG A 457 20.11 6.85 -7.35
CA ARG A 457 19.28 6.83 -6.14
C ARG A 457 17.91 7.45 -6.36
N LEU A 458 16.91 6.97 -5.64
CA LEU A 458 15.62 7.68 -5.54
C LEU A 458 15.63 8.70 -4.41
N ILE A 459 16.29 8.36 -3.29
CA ILE A 459 16.43 9.20 -2.12
C ILE A 459 17.81 9.86 -2.10
N ASP A 460 17.85 11.19 -2.10
CA ASP A 460 19.07 11.95 -1.85
C ASP A 460 19.38 11.95 -0.35
N ARG A 461 20.52 11.38 0.02
CA ARG A 461 21.02 11.32 1.40
C ARG A 461 21.12 12.70 2.05
N SER A 462 21.43 13.75 1.29
CA SER A 462 21.50 15.12 1.82
C SER A 462 20.14 15.62 2.33
N CYS A 463 19.04 15.07 1.80
CA CYS A 463 17.69 15.40 2.20
C CYS A 463 17.33 14.75 3.53
N ILE A 464 17.82 13.53 3.78
CA ILE A 464 17.57 12.77 5.01
C ILE A 464 18.02 13.57 6.23
N PHE A 465 19.30 13.96 6.26
CA PHE A 465 19.85 14.67 7.42
C PHE A 465 19.16 16.01 7.66
N ARG A 466 18.96 16.81 6.59
CA ARG A 466 18.22 18.08 6.68
C ARG A 466 16.79 17.89 7.19
N TRP A 467 16.12 16.82 6.76
CA TRP A 467 14.76 16.52 7.20
C TRP A 467 14.72 16.10 8.67
N VAL A 468 15.61 15.21 9.11
CA VAL A 468 15.67 14.74 10.51
C VAL A 468 16.01 15.88 11.46
N GLN A 469 16.96 16.75 11.11
CA GLN A 469 17.26 17.95 11.90
C GLN A 469 16.06 18.88 12.10
N ALA A 470 15.17 18.95 11.10
CA ALA A 470 14.00 19.82 11.15
C ALA A 470 12.79 19.20 11.85
N ASN A 471 12.70 17.87 11.95
CA ASN A 471 11.47 17.17 12.36
C ASN A 471 11.64 16.20 13.54
N MET A 472 12.87 15.88 13.94
CA MET A 472 13.18 14.97 15.05
C MET A 472 14.08 15.66 16.07
N THR A 473 14.41 14.99 17.17
CA THR A 473 15.28 15.58 18.19
C THR A 473 16.73 15.67 17.69
N SER A 474 17.54 16.53 18.31
CA SER A 474 18.97 16.62 17.99
C SER A 474 19.69 15.29 18.20
N HIS A 475 19.24 14.46 19.17
CA HIS A 475 19.80 13.14 19.39
C HIS A 475 19.47 12.20 18.22
N ASP A 476 18.20 12.17 17.79
CA ASP A 476 17.76 11.34 16.65
C ASP A 476 18.47 11.68 15.34
N ALA A 477 18.85 12.96 15.18
CA ALA A 477 19.61 13.40 14.01
C ALA A 477 20.99 12.75 13.88
N HIS A 478 21.59 12.26 14.97
CA HIS A 478 22.83 11.50 14.91
C HIS A 478 22.59 10.00 14.63
N LEU A 479 21.38 9.50 14.85
CA LEU A 479 21.05 8.09 14.64
C LEU A 479 21.00 7.69 13.16
N VAL A 480 20.94 8.67 12.24
CA VAL A 480 20.95 8.43 10.78
C VAL A 480 22.33 8.04 10.24
N PHE A 481 23.37 8.09 11.05
CA PHE A 481 24.71 7.63 10.70
C PHE A 481 24.94 6.26 11.34
N TYR A 482 25.84 5.48 10.73
CA TYR A 482 26.31 4.23 11.31
C TYR A 482 27.09 4.50 12.60
N ASP A 483 26.97 3.58 13.55
CA ASP A 483 27.63 3.61 14.85
C ASP A 483 27.92 2.17 15.26
N GLU A 484 29.18 1.88 15.58
CA GLU A 484 29.65 0.54 15.92
C GLU A 484 28.96 0.00 17.18
N GLU A 485 28.59 0.87 18.12
CA GLU A 485 27.81 0.49 19.31
C GLU A 485 26.38 0.02 18.96
N ARG A 486 25.90 0.37 17.76
CA ARG A 486 24.58 0.00 17.21
C ARG A 486 24.68 -0.98 16.04
N ALA A 487 25.82 -1.65 15.84
CA ALA A 487 26.02 -2.60 14.73
C ALA A 487 24.89 -3.63 14.61
N GLU A 488 24.32 -4.06 15.74
CA GLU A 488 23.22 -5.04 15.75
C GLU A 488 21.91 -4.55 15.12
N GLU A 489 21.67 -3.23 15.01
CA GLU A 489 20.51 -2.70 14.29
C GLU A 489 20.63 -2.90 12.76
N PHE A 490 21.84 -3.19 12.27
CA PHE A 490 22.15 -3.36 10.86
C PHE A 490 22.29 -4.82 10.43
N ARG A 491 22.25 -5.77 11.38
CA ARG A 491 22.35 -7.20 11.10
C ARG A 491 21.29 -7.64 10.07
N GLY A 492 21.73 -8.33 9.02
CA GLY A 492 20.88 -8.80 7.92
C GLY A 492 20.56 -7.76 6.83
N GLN A 493 21.15 -6.57 6.89
CA GLN A 493 21.12 -5.60 5.79
C GLN A 493 22.29 -5.84 4.84
N ASP A 494 22.14 -5.50 3.55
CA ASP A 494 23.24 -5.54 2.59
C ASP A 494 23.51 -4.13 2.02
N PRO A 495 24.66 -3.50 2.36
CA PRO A 495 25.66 -3.97 3.32
C PRO A 495 25.24 -3.75 4.79
N GLU A 496 25.87 -4.44 5.74
CA GLU A 496 25.63 -4.25 7.19
C GLU A 496 26.37 -3.03 7.78
N GLN A 497 27.39 -2.52 7.08
CA GLN A 497 28.20 -1.38 7.50
C GLN A 497 28.58 -0.51 6.29
N PRO A 498 28.77 0.81 6.46
CA PRO A 498 29.21 1.68 5.37
C PRO A 498 30.67 1.40 4.98
N SER A 499 31.03 1.75 3.74
CA SER A 499 32.45 1.77 3.34
C SER A 499 33.18 2.94 3.99
N VAL A 500 34.52 2.88 4.04
CA VAL A 500 35.36 3.97 4.59
C VAL A 500 35.07 5.30 3.89
N GLU A 501 34.87 5.28 2.56
CA GLU A 501 34.55 6.46 1.76
C GLU A 501 33.20 7.10 2.12
N ASN A 502 32.28 6.30 2.68
CA ASN A 502 30.91 6.69 2.97
C ASN A 502 30.59 6.71 4.47
N GLN A 503 31.57 6.52 5.37
CA GLN A 503 31.34 6.40 6.81
C GLN A 503 30.68 7.64 7.45
N TYR A 504 30.75 8.79 6.78
CA TYR A 504 30.11 10.05 7.20
C TYR A 504 28.85 10.40 6.40
N GLN A 505 28.37 9.49 5.56
CA GLN A 505 27.11 9.64 4.83
C GLN A 505 25.96 9.00 5.64
N PRO A 506 24.72 9.49 5.49
CA PRO A 506 23.56 8.82 6.06
C PRO A 506 23.50 7.33 5.67
N PHE A 507 23.35 6.49 6.68
CA PHE A 507 23.32 5.03 6.62
C PHE A 507 22.34 4.53 7.69
N LEU A 508 21.15 4.12 7.27
CA LEU A 508 20.00 3.95 8.18
C LEU A 508 19.86 2.50 8.63
N SER A 509 19.61 2.30 9.93
CA SER A 509 19.05 1.03 10.40
C SER A 509 17.56 0.95 10.05
N CYS A 510 17.00 -0.27 9.97
CA CYS A 510 15.56 -0.43 9.74
C CYS A 510 14.72 0.28 10.81
N LYS A 511 15.16 0.23 12.06
CA LYS A 511 14.51 0.91 13.19
C LYS A 511 14.42 2.43 12.96
N VAL A 512 15.56 3.07 12.67
CA VAL A 512 15.62 4.52 12.42
C VAL A 512 14.77 4.91 11.21
N LEU A 513 14.82 4.12 10.12
CA LEU A 513 13.97 4.35 8.95
C LEU A 513 12.47 4.30 9.32
N VAL A 514 12.03 3.30 10.10
CA VAL A 514 10.64 3.17 10.53
C VAL A 514 10.22 4.36 11.39
N GLU A 515 11.06 4.80 12.33
CA GLU A 515 10.80 5.98 13.16
C GLU A 515 10.62 7.24 12.32
N MET A 516 11.50 7.46 11.33
CA MET A 516 11.37 8.55 10.37
C MET A 516 10.06 8.47 9.57
N LEU A 517 9.70 7.29 9.06
CA LEU A 517 8.48 7.10 8.25
C LEU A 517 7.20 7.27 9.07
N VAL A 518 7.23 6.92 10.36
CA VAL A 518 6.13 7.17 11.30
C VAL A 518 6.04 8.66 11.63
N ALA A 519 7.16 9.33 11.90
CA ALA A 519 7.21 10.77 12.12
C ALA A 519 6.72 11.56 10.89
N ALA A 520 7.09 11.13 9.68
CA ALA A 520 6.61 11.68 8.41
C ALA A 520 5.15 11.28 8.08
N ARG A 521 4.52 10.43 8.89
CA ARG A 521 3.15 9.92 8.73
C ARG A 521 2.90 9.14 7.44
N PHE A 522 3.95 8.52 6.90
CA PHE A 522 3.86 7.57 5.79
C PHE A 522 3.49 6.16 6.28
N LEU A 523 3.99 5.80 7.46
CA LEU A 523 3.61 4.57 8.16
C LEU A 523 2.91 4.90 9.47
N ALA A 524 2.12 3.96 9.95
CA ALA A 524 1.57 3.95 11.30
C ALA A 524 1.65 2.55 11.88
N TYR A 525 1.85 2.46 13.19
CA TYR A 525 1.69 1.19 13.89
C TYR A 525 0.22 0.76 13.83
N ARG A 526 0.00 -0.52 13.55
CA ARG A 526 -1.33 -1.13 13.65
C ARG A 526 -1.79 -1.04 15.10
N SER A 527 -2.99 -0.51 15.33
CA SER A 527 -3.58 -0.52 16.67
C SER A 527 -3.71 -1.97 17.12
N ARG A 528 -3.22 -2.31 18.32
CA ARG A 528 -3.35 -3.66 18.89
C ARG A 528 -4.81 -4.13 18.92
N ASP A 529 -5.74 -3.18 19.08
CA ASP A 529 -7.19 -3.43 19.05
C ASP A 529 -7.71 -4.03 17.72
N SER A 530 -6.92 -3.94 16.64
CA SER A 530 -7.29 -4.48 15.32
C SER A 530 -6.90 -5.93 15.12
N ALA A 531 -5.89 -6.44 15.84
CA ALA A 531 -5.45 -7.83 15.71
C ALA A 531 -6.53 -8.79 16.23
N ASP A 532 -7.16 -8.46 17.35
CA ASP A 532 -8.23 -9.26 17.95
C ASP A 532 -9.57 -9.16 17.19
N ALA A 533 -9.74 -8.09 16.41
CA ALA A 533 -11.01 -7.78 15.73
C ALA A 533 -11.23 -8.54 14.42
N THR A 534 -10.23 -9.26 13.90
CA THR A 534 -10.40 -10.08 12.68
C THR A 534 -11.31 -11.30 12.88
N SER A 535 -11.80 -11.54 14.10
CA SER A 535 -12.81 -12.57 14.42
C SER A 535 -14.26 -12.06 14.50
N SER A 536 -14.54 -10.75 14.33
CA SER A 536 -15.88 -10.20 14.57
C SER A 536 -16.35 -9.21 13.49
N THR A 537 -17.57 -9.41 13.01
CA THR A 537 -18.18 -8.76 11.84
C THR A 537 -18.22 -7.23 11.91
N GLY A 538 -17.68 -6.60 10.86
CA GLY A 538 -17.37 -5.17 10.75
C GLY A 538 -18.51 -4.18 11.02
N GLY A 539 -18.31 -3.34 12.04
CA GLY A 539 -18.97 -2.06 12.24
C GLY A 539 -17.94 -0.96 12.52
N THR A 540 -17.97 0.14 11.76
CA THR A 540 -17.10 1.31 11.96
C THR A 540 -17.22 1.88 13.37
N ARG A 541 -16.12 1.85 14.14
CA ARG A 541 -16.00 2.47 15.48
C ARG A 541 -15.40 3.88 15.39
N LEU A 542 -15.93 4.81 16.19
CA LEU A 542 -15.29 6.08 16.53
C LEU A 542 -14.31 5.85 17.71
N GLY A 543 -13.14 6.48 17.68
CA GLY A 543 -12.10 6.34 18.70
C GLY A 543 -12.37 7.18 19.96
N ALA A 544 -11.87 6.75 21.12
CA ALA A 544 -12.07 7.44 22.40
C ALA A 544 -11.54 8.89 22.41
N SER A 545 -10.44 9.17 21.70
CA SER A 545 -9.86 10.50 21.55
C SER A 545 -10.76 11.50 20.81
N GLN A 546 -11.65 11.01 19.94
CA GLN A 546 -12.61 11.85 19.22
C GLN A 546 -13.82 12.23 20.09
N LEU A 547 -14.00 11.55 21.22
CA LEU A 547 -15.10 11.77 22.16
C LEU A 547 -14.67 12.56 23.40
N LEU A 548 -13.37 12.63 23.70
CA LEU A 548 -12.81 13.34 24.87
C LEU A 548 -13.32 14.79 25.03
N PRO A 549 -13.42 15.62 23.97
CA PRO A 549 -13.89 17.00 24.10
C PRO A 549 -15.35 17.14 24.57
N PHE A 550 -16.16 16.07 24.46
CA PHE A 550 -17.54 16.06 24.93
C PHE A 550 -17.66 15.77 26.44
N PHE A 551 -16.60 15.23 27.06
CA PHE A 551 -16.59 14.84 28.47
C PHE A 551 -15.83 15.83 29.37
N GLU A 552 -14.92 16.63 28.80
CA GLU A 552 -14.18 17.67 29.56
C GLU A 552 -15.07 18.87 29.96
N ALA A 553 -16.25 19.02 29.35
CA ALA A 553 -17.24 20.01 29.75
C ALA A 553 -18.07 19.52 30.95
N GLY A 554 -17.45 19.56 32.14
CA GLY A 554 -18.03 19.42 33.49
C GLY A 554 -19.47 18.90 33.63
N SER A 555 -19.58 17.72 34.26
CA SER A 555 -20.80 16.97 34.63
C SER A 555 -21.43 16.14 33.50
N PRO A 556 -21.40 14.78 33.59
CA PRO A 556 -22.12 13.88 32.69
C PRO A 556 -23.62 14.22 32.54
N CYS A 557 -24.20 14.93 33.51
CA CYS A 557 -25.60 15.34 33.53
C CYS A 557 -25.91 16.52 32.59
N ALA A 558 -24.93 17.35 32.21
CA ALA A 558 -25.15 18.56 31.41
C ALA A 558 -25.27 18.29 29.90
N VAL A 559 -24.70 17.18 29.43
CA VAL A 559 -24.75 16.77 28.01
C VAL A 559 -26.10 16.14 27.65
N TRP A 560 -26.77 15.55 28.63
CA TRP A 560 -27.87 14.62 28.36
C TRP A 560 -29.17 15.26 27.85
N PRO A 561 -29.64 16.41 28.38
CA PRO A 561 -30.80 17.12 27.82
C PRO A 561 -30.56 17.66 26.39
N ARG A 562 -29.28 17.71 25.94
CA ARG A 562 -28.89 18.23 24.62
C ARG A 562 -28.78 17.14 23.55
N LEU A 563 -28.83 15.86 23.91
CA LEU A 563 -29.03 14.73 22.99
C LEU A 563 -30.52 14.60 22.61
N SER A 564 -31.11 15.71 22.18
CA SER A 564 -32.46 15.70 21.61
C SER A 564 -32.52 14.82 20.35
N SER A 565 -33.72 14.38 19.97
CA SER A 565 -34.01 13.69 18.70
C SER A 565 -33.47 14.41 17.44
N LYS A 566 -33.03 15.67 17.58
CA LYS A 566 -32.43 16.50 16.53
C LYS A 566 -30.95 16.19 16.22
N GLN A 567 -30.24 15.39 17.04
CA GLN A 567 -28.83 15.06 16.77
C GLN A 567 -28.67 13.96 15.70
N PRO A 568 -27.70 14.00 14.78
CA PRO A 568 -27.52 12.96 13.76
C PRO A 568 -27.35 11.53 14.33
N ALA A 569 -27.95 10.54 13.66
CA ALA A 569 -27.94 9.13 14.08
C ALA A 569 -26.55 8.54 14.46
N PRO A 570 -25.43 8.88 13.78
CA PRO A 570 -24.11 8.38 14.17
C PRO A 570 -23.66 8.85 15.56
N ILE A 571 -23.98 10.09 15.93
CA ILE A 571 -23.65 10.68 17.24
C ILE A 571 -24.45 9.98 18.33
N ARG A 572 -25.75 9.74 18.08
CA ARG A 572 -26.62 9.01 19.01
C ARG A 572 -26.12 7.57 19.23
N ARG A 573 -25.70 6.87 18.16
CA ARG A 573 -25.11 5.52 18.27
C ARG A 573 -23.79 5.51 19.05
N ALA A 574 -22.92 6.49 18.84
CA ALA A 574 -21.66 6.60 19.58
C ALA A 574 -21.89 6.82 21.07
N ALA A 575 -22.87 7.68 21.43
CA ALA A 575 -23.26 7.91 22.82
C ALA A 575 -23.77 6.63 23.49
N VAL A 576 -24.61 5.85 22.79
CA VAL A 576 -25.10 4.53 23.25
C VAL A 576 -23.95 3.54 23.47
N GLN A 577 -22.99 3.44 22.55
CA GLN A 577 -21.83 2.57 22.71
C GLN A 577 -20.94 2.99 23.90
N CYS A 578 -20.83 4.29 24.16
CA CYS A 578 -20.11 4.80 25.31
C CYS A 578 -20.81 4.43 26.63
N LEU A 579 -22.13 4.57 26.68
CA LEU A 579 -22.95 4.14 27.82
C LEU A 579 -22.82 2.65 28.10
N MET A 580 -22.81 1.81 27.06
CA MET A 580 -22.55 0.37 27.20
C MET A 580 -21.23 0.08 27.91
N ARG A 581 -20.17 0.82 27.57
CA ARG A 581 -18.86 0.66 28.21
C ARG A 581 -18.89 1.10 29.67
N ILE A 582 -19.57 2.21 29.97
CA ILE A 582 -19.73 2.70 31.34
C ILE A 582 -20.51 1.68 32.18
N CYS A 583 -21.63 1.16 31.67
CA CYS A 583 -22.43 0.15 32.37
C CYS A 583 -21.66 -1.16 32.59
N ARG A 584 -20.82 -1.59 31.64
CA ARG A 584 -19.97 -2.79 31.78
C ARG A 584 -18.81 -2.58 32.75
N ALA A 585 -18.23 -1.38 32.82
CA ALA A 585 -17.14 -1.06 33.73
C ALA A 585 -17.59 -1.01 35.20
N VAL A 586 -18.88 -0.74 35.47
CA VAL A 586 -19.44 -0.72 36.84
C VAL A 586 -19.60 -2.14 37.43
N GLY A 587 -19.51 -3.20 36.60
CA GLY A 587 -19.57 -4.59 37.06
C GLY A 587 -18.24 -5.20 37.49
N SER A 588 -17.10 -4.51 37.29
CA SER A 588 -15.81 -4.96 37.82
C SER A 588 -15.65 -4.43 39.24
N SER A 589 -15.74 -5.33 40.21
CA SER A 589 -15.58 -5.07 41.64
C SER A 589 -14.16 -4.55 41.95
N ASP A 590 -13.97 -3.24 41.89
CA ASP A 590 -12.90 -2.54 42.59
C ASP A 590 -13.53 -1.39 43.39
N GLU A 591 -13.23 -1.36 44.69
CA GLU A 591 -13.82 -0.50 45.74
C GLU A 591 -13.49 1.00 45.62
N SER A 592 -13.39 1.55 44.41
CA SER A 592 -13.16 2.98 44.23
C SER A 592 -14.47 3.72 43.92
N GLY A 593 -15.28 3.95 44.96
CA GLY A 593 -16.10 5.15 45.19
C GLY A 593 -16.91 5.82 44.06
N LEU A 594 -17.17 5.18 42.92
CA LEU A 594 -17.98 5.74 41.84
C LEU A 594 -19.45 5.48 42.19
N GLN A 595 -20.18 6.55 42.55
CA GLN A 595 -21.59 6.46 42.89
C GLN A 595 -22.37 5.71 41.80
N VAL A 596 -23.00 4.63 42.25
CA VAL A 596 -23.98 3.82 41.51
C VAL A 596 -24.89 4.75 40.70
N ALA A 597 -24.91 4.59 39.37
CA ALA A 597 -25.76 5.40 38.50
C ALA A 597 -27.21 5.34 39.01
N SER A 598 -27.77 6.49 39.39
CA SER A 598 -29.13 6.55 39.95
C SER A 598 -30.15 5.93 38.98
N ALA A 599 -31.26 5.40 39.50
CA ALA A 599 -32.33 4.80 38.70
C ALA A 599 -32.79 5.70 37.54
N THR A 600 -32.69 7.03 37.71
CA THR A 600 -32.98 8.04 36.70
C THR A 600 -32.02 7.98 35.49
N HIS A 601 -30.71 7.80 35.71
CA HIS A 601 -29.72 7.67 34.63
C HIS A 601 -29.95 6.40 33.81
N ARG A 602 -30.35 5.32 34.49
CA ARG A 602 -30.61 4.03 33.87
C ARG A 602 -31.90 4.04 33.03
N ALA A 603 -32.98 4.63 33.54
CA ALA A 603 -34.21 4.83 32.79
C ALA A 603 -34.00 5.74 31.56
N ALA A 604 -33.13 6.74 31.67
CA ALA A 604 -32.80 7.62 30.55
C ALA A 604 -32.01 6.91 29.44
N ALA A 605 -31.11 5.97 29.78
CA ALA A 605 -30.42 5.14 28.79
C ALA A 605 -31.40 4.26 28.01
N LEU A 606 -32.37 3.63 28.69
CA LEU A 606 -33.39 2.80 28.05
C LEU A 606 -34.33 3.58 27.12
N ASN A 607 -34.68 4.82 27.47
CA ASN A 607 -35.42 5.72 26.57
C ASN A 607 -34.66 6.00 25.27
N VAL A 608 -33.33 6.10 25.30
CA VAL A 608 -32.51 6.28 24.09
C VAL A 608 -32.44 5.00 23.27
N MET A 609 -32.45 3.82 23.90
CA MET A 609 -32.46 2.54 23.17
C MET A 609 -33.76 2.32 22.39
N ALA A 610 -34.87 2.92 22.85
CA ALA A 610 -36.14 2.95 22.16
C ALA A 610 -36.18 3.89 20.94
N ASP A 611 -35.17 4.75 20.72
CA ASP A 611 -35.04 5.61 19.53
C ASP A 611 -34.85 4.76 18.27
N GLU A 612 -35.66 5.01 17.23
CA GLU A 612 -35.66 4.27 15.95
C GLU A 612 -34.30 4.18 15.25
N ALA A 613 -33.36 5.10 15.55
CA ALA A 613 -32.02 5.08 14.95
C ALA A 613 -31.06 4.06 15.57
N VAL A 614 -31.43 3.45 16.69
CA VAL A 614 -30.66 2.39 17.36
C VAL A 614 -31.07 1.02 16.78
N PRO A 615 -30.14 0.18 16.30
CA PRO A 615 -30.50 -1.15 15.82
C PRO A 615 -31.12 -2.04 16.93
N PRO A 616 -32.18 -2.83 16.65
CA PRO A 616 -32.80 -3.74 17.62
C PRO A 616 -31.80 -4.68 18.33
N ALA A 617 -30.86 -5.27 17.60
CA ALA A 617 -29.80 -6.12 18.17
C ALA A 617 -28.94 -5.40 19.23
N THR A 618 -28.59 -4.13 18.97
CA THR A 618 -27.80 -3.31 19.90
C THR A 618 -28.60 -2.99 21.16
N ALA A 619 -29.91 -2.77 20.99
CA ALA A 619 -30.81 -2.58 22.12
C ALA A 619 -30.99 -3.86 22.94
N ALA A 620 -31.23 -5.01 22.31
CA ALA A 620 -31.34 -6.28 23.02
C ALA A 620 -30.06 -6.61 23.81
N ALA A 621 -28.89 -6.44 23.21
CA ALA A 621 -27.61 -6.64 23.88
C ALA A 621 -27.42 -5.69 25.08
N PHE A 622 -27.84 -4.42 24.95
CA PHE A 622 -27.82 -3.47 26.07
C PHE A 622 -28.72 -3.92 27.20
N VAL A 623 -29.97 -4.27 26.92
CA VAL A 623 -30.92 -4.63 27.98
C VAL A 623 -30.47 -5.92 28.69
N ARG A 624 -29.91 -6.88 27.95
CA ARG A 624 -29.30 -8.10 28.52
C ARG A 624 -28.12 -7.77 29.44
N ASP A 625 -27.14 -7.01 28.96
CA ASP A 625 -25.95 -6.66 29.75
C ASP A 625 -26.33 -5.81 30.98
N PHE A 626 -27.33 -4.95 30.81
CA PHE A 626 -27.91 -4.14 31.87
C PHE A 626 -28.66 -5.01 32.90
N ALA A 627 -29.37 -6.04 32.45
CA ALA A 627 -30.07 -7.00 33.31
C ALA A 627 -29.08 -7.80 34.18
N VAL A 628 -27.98 -8.26 33.56
CA VAL A 628 -26.89 -8.97 34.24
C VAL A 628 -26.15 -8.07 35.23
N ALA A 629 -25.91 -6.79 34.90
CA ALA A 629 -25.27 -5.83 35.81
C ALA A 629 -26.19 -5.36 36.95
N GLY A 630 -27.51 -5.58 36.85
CA GLY A 630 -28.52 -5.08 37.77
C GLY A 630 -28.94 -6.05 38.88
N GLN A 631 -28.08 -6.97 39.34
CA GLN A 631 -28.47 -8.02 40.32
C GLN A 631 -28.94 -7.50 41.70
N GLU A 632 -28.88 -6.19 41.97
CA GLU A 632 -29.53 -5.60 43.15
C GLU A 632 -31.02 -5.34 42.88
N SER A 633 -31.90 -6.03 43.63
CA SER A 633 -33.37 -5.91 43.56
C SER A 633 -33.88 -4.47 43.68
N SER A 634 -33.21 -3.63 44.47
CA SER A 634 -33.54 -2.22 44.69
C SER A 634 -33.45 -1.35 43.42
N CYS A 635 -32.59 -1.72 42.46
CA CYS A 635 -32.43 -1.01 41.20
C CYS A 635 -33.67 -1.16 40.30
N TRP A 636 -34.32 -2.33 40.36
CA TRP A 636 -35.52 -2.64 39.58
C TRP A 636 -36.77 -2.05 40.19
N GLU A 637 -36.88 -2.04 41.52
CA GLU A 637 -38.03 -1.47 42.24
C GLU A 637 -38.22 0.02 41.92
N GLY A 638 -37.13 0.80 41.85
CA GLY A 638 -37.18 2.21 41.46
C GLY A 638 -37.63 2.45 40.02
N MET A 639 -37.23 1.58 39.08
CA MET A 639 -37.60 1.67 37.66
C MET A 639 -39.03 1.17 37.37
N VAL A 640 -39.50 0.19 38.13
CA VAL A 640 -40.84 -0.39 38.01
C VAL A 640 -41.88 0.47 38.76
N ALA A 641 -41.49 1.21 39.79
CA ALA A 641 -42.33 2.19 40.48
C ALA A 641 -42.57 3.46 39.65
N SER A 642 -41.59 3.89 38.84
CA SER A 642 -41.67 5.15 38.07
C SER A 642 -42.55 5.10 36.82
N LYS A 643 -43.18 3.97 36.48
CA LYS A 643 -43.94 3.72 35.23
C LYS A 643 -43.16 4.02 33.94
N SER A 644 -41.86 4.29 34.02
CA SER A 644 -41.07 4.83 32.90
C SER A 644 -40.33 3.75 32.09
N LEU A 645 -40.27 2.51 32.59
CA LEU A 645 -39.57 1.40 31.93
C LEU A 645 -40.38 0.76 30.81
N TRP A 646 -41.69 0.67 30.99
CA TRP A 646 -42.55 -0.13 30.12
C TRP A 646 -42.77 0.48 28.74
N PRO A 647 -43.11 1.77 28.58
CA PRO A 647 -43.30 2.34 27.25
C PRO A 647 -42.08 2.21 26.31
N PRO A 648 -40.83 2.41 26.78
CA PRO A 648 -39.62 2.17 25.96
C PRO A 648 -39.43 0.71 25.57
N LEU A 649 -39.67 -0.23 26.50
CA LEU A 649 -39.54 -1.67 26.23
C LEU A 649 -40.58 -2.12 25.19
N THR A 650 -41.83 -1.65 25.33
CA THR A 650 -42.92 -1.89 24.38
C THR A 650 -42.63 -1.30 23.00
N ALA A 651 -42.06 -0.09 22.93
CA ALA A 651 -41.63 0.50 21.66
C ALA A 651 -40.52 -0.32 20.98
N LEU A 652 -39.60 -0.89 21.76
CA LEU A 652 -38.52 -1.74 21.26
C LEU A 652 -39.05 -3.07 20.70
N LEU A 653 -40.03 -3.67 21.39
CA LEU A 653 -40.77 -4.85 20.95
C LEU A 653 -41.51 -4.60 19.63
N ARG A 654 -42.25 -3.48 19.53
CA ARG A 654 -42.94 -3.06 18.30
C ARG A 654 -41.97 -2.95 17.12
N ARG A 655 -40.78 -2.37 17.34
CA ARG A 655 -39.78 -2.21 16.28
C ARG A 655 -39.14 -3.52 15.84
N GLY A 656 -38.90 -4.44 16.78
CA GLY A 656 -38.42 -5.78 16.47
C GLY A 656 -39.40 -6.54 15.57
N ALA A 657 -40.67 -6.57 15.94
CA ALA A 657 -41.73 -7.25 15.18
C ALA A 657 -41.95 -6.65 13.78
N ALA A 658 -41.91 -5.32 13.63
CA ALA A 658 -42.13 -4.64 12.35
C ALA A 658 -40.97 -4.76 11.35
N SER A 659 -39.79 -5.23 11.76
CA SER A 659 -38.55 -5.16 10.97
C SER A 659 -38.34 -6.31 9.96
N GLY A 660 -39.40 -7.04 9.59
CA GLY A 660 -39.47 -8.30 8.83
C GLY A 660 -38.80 -8.39 7.44
N GLY A 661 -37.57 -7.91 7.29
CA GLY A 661 -36.84 -7.92 6.02
C GLY A 661 -35.31 -7.96 6.10
N ARG A 662 -34.67 -8.07 7.28
CA ARG A 662 -33.20 -8.22 7.35
C ARG A 662 -32.73 -9.10 8.51
N GLN A 663 -32.18 -10.26 8.16
CA GLN A 663 -31.17 -11.11 8.80
C GLN A 663 -31.27 -11.52 10.28
N GLU A 664 -32.08 -10.86 11.12
CA GLU A 664 -32.55 -11.40 12.39
C GLU A 664 -34.02 -11.75 12.21
N THR A 665 -34.37 -13.02 12.44
CA THR A 665 -35.76 -13.46 12.34
C THR A 665 -36.53 -12.95 13.56
N ALA A 666 -37.84 -12.72 13.44
CA ALA A 666 -38.67 -12.38 14.59
C ALA A 666 -38.56 -13.43 15.73
N ALA A 667 -38.21 -14.67 15.37
CA ALA A 667 -37.89 -15.74 16.31
C ALA A 667 -36.62 -15.44 17.15
N ASP A 668 -35.56 -14.90 16.56
CA ASP A 668 -34.34 -14.52 17.29
C ASP A 668 -34.65 -13.41 18.29
N PHE A 669 -35.46 -12.42 17.89
CA PHE A 669 -35.87 -11.35 18.79
C PHE A 669 -36.72 -11.86 19.96
N LEU A 670 -37.71 -12.73 19.69
CA LEU A 670 -38.54 -13.35 20.72
C LEU A 670 -37.72 -14.24 21.67
N GLN A 671 -36.73 -14.96 21.15
CA GLN A 671 -35.82 -15.77 21.96
C GLN A 671 -35.00 -14.89 22.92
N HIS A 672 -34.37 -13.82 22.41
CA HIS A 672 -33.64 -12.86 23.26
C HIS A 672 -34.56 -12.15 24.26
N PHE A 673 -35.82 -11.91 23.90
CA PHE A 673 -36.81 -11.35 24.82
C PHE A 673 -37.18 -12.33 25.92
N CYS A 674 -37.41 -13.61 25.60
CA CYS A 674 -37.66 -14.65 26.60
C CYS A 674 -36.46 -14.81 27.55
N GLU A 675 -35.24 -14.83 27.03
CA GLU A 675 -34.02 -14.83 27.84
C GLU A 675 -33.96 -13.60 28.75
N LEU A 676 -34.35 -12.42 28.24
CA LEU A 676 -34.43 -11.21 29.05
C LEU A 676 -35.46 -11.34 30.18
N LEU A 677 -36.66 -11.87 29.88
CA LEU A 677 -37.71 -12.06 30.90
C LEU A 677 -37.26 -12.98 32.03
N GLN A 678 -36.42 -13.97 31.73
CA GLN A 678 -35.87 -14.90 32.73
C GLN A 678 -34.85 -14.25 33.69
N VAL A 679 -34.26 -13.11 33.31
CA VAL A 679 -33.26 -12.41 34.15
C VAL A 679 -33.91 -11.39 35.09
N PHE A 680 -35.20 -11.05 34.91
CA PHE A 680 -35.88 -10.11 35.80
C PHE A 680 -36.12 -10.73 37.20
N PRO A 681 -35.81 -10.02 38.29
CA PRO A 681 -36.06 -10.51 39.65
C PRO A 681 -37.57 -10.62 39.93
N GLU A 682 -37.97 -11.53 40.83
CA GLU A 682 -39.38 -11.81 41.16
C GLU A 682 -40.17 -10.54 41.56
N SER A 683 -39.51 -9.57 42.21
CA SER A 683 -40.13 -8.29 42.59
C SER A 683 -40.50 -7.38 41.41
N ALA A 684 -39.89 -7.56 40.24
CA ALA A 684 -40.24 -6.82 39.03
C ALA A 684 -41.59 -7.26 38.44
N TRP A 685 -42.10 -8.43 38.86
CA TRP A 685 -43.29 -9.10 38.31
C TRP A 685 -44.54 -8.98 39.19
N ALA A 686 -44.65 -7.90 39.99
CA ALA A 686 -45.78 -7.69 40.89
C ALA A 686 -47.16 -7.98 40.23
N PRO A 687 -48.08 -8.67 40.93
CA PRO A 687 -49.38 -9.07 40.37
C PRO A 687 -50.11 -7.88 39.72
N GLY A 688 -50.56 -8.06 38.47
CA GLY A 688 -51.24 -7.04 37.66
C GLY A 688 -50.34 -6.25 36.69
N LYS A 689 -49.03 -6.13 36.94
CA LYS A 689 -48.11 -5.44 35.98
C LYS A 689 -47.68 -6.35 34.84
N ALA A 690 -47.44 -7.62 35.13
CA ALA A 690 -47.14 -8.65 34.13
C ALA A 690 -48.33 -8.84 33.16
N GLU A 691 -49.55 -8.83 33.71
CA GLU A 691 -50.80 -8.94 32.94
C GLU A 691 -51.03 -7.73 32.01
N LEU A 692 -50.75 -6.51 32.48
CA LEU A 692 -50.82 -5.31 31.64
C LEU A 692 -49.83 -5.35 30.47
N LEU A 693 -48.58 -5.77 30.73
CA LEU A 693 -47.56 -5.90 29.69
C LEU A 693 -47.95 -6.97 28.66
N LEU A 694 -48.41 -8.14 29.12
CA LEU A 694 -48.89 -9.21 28.25
C LEU A 694 -50.13 -8.78 27.47
N ALA A 695 -51.09 -8.09 28.08
CA ALA A 695 -52.26 -7.56 27.40
C ALA A 695 -51.88 -6.52 26.33
N GLU A 696 -50.89 -5.67 26.58
CA GLU A 696 -50.42 -4.66 25.63
C GLU A 696 -49.62 -5.30 24.46
N ILE A 697 -48.80 -6.31 24.74
CA ILE A 697 -48.09 -7.11 23.73
C ILE A 697 -49.07 -7.92 22.87
N LEU A 698 -50.10 -8.51 23.51
CA LEU A 698 -51.10 -9.34 22.85
C LEU A 698 -52.22 -8.53 22.19
N GLN A 699 -52.29 -7.20 22.32
CA GLN A 699 -53.27 -6.38 21.60
C GLN A 699 -52.82 -6.01 20.18
N GLU A 700 -51.53 -6.09 19.88
CA GLU A 700 -50.95 -5.72 18.58
C GLU A 700 -51.07 -6.86 17.56
N ASP A 701 -51.70 -6.59 16.41
CA ASP A 701 -52.04 -7.62 15.42
C ASP A 701 -50.82 -8.24 14.73
N ASP A 702 -49.73 -7.48 14.58
CA ASP A 702 -48.46 -7.99 14.01
C ASP A 702 -47.77 -8.98 14.97
N VAL A 703 -47.87 -8.74 16.28
CA VAL A 703 -47.34 -9.63 17.32
C VAL A 703 -48.21 -10.87 17.45
N LYS A 704 -49.54 -10.74 17.39
CA LYS A 704 -50.46 -11.89 17.32
C LYS A 704 -50.18 -12.75 16.08
N SER A 705 -49.98 -12.13 14.92
CA SER A 705 -49.65 -12.82 13.66
C SER A 705 -48.34 -13.60 13.81
N THR A 706 -47.29 -12.93 14.26
CA THR A 706 -45.95 -13.54 14.44
C THR A 706 -45.96 -14.64 15.50
N LEU A 707 -46.64 -14.42 16.63
CA LEU A 707 -46.81 -15.42 17.68
C LEU A 707 -47.63 -16.60 17.16
N SER A 708 -48.74 -16.40 16.45
CA SER A 708 -49.54 -17.51 15.91
C SER A 708 -48.79 -18.34 14.86
N GLU A 709 -47.91 -17.70 14.07
CA GLU A 709 -47.06 -18.37 13.08
C GLU A 709 -45.87 -19.14 13.72
N HIS A 710 -45.42 -18.74 14.91
CA HIS A 710 -44.27 -19.36 15.59
C HIS A 710 -44.62 -20.18 16.84
N LEU A 711 -45.82 -20.05 17.40
CA LEU A 711 -46.34 -20.84 18.52
C LEU A 711 -46.52 -22.32 18.18
N VAL A 712 -46.52 -22.69 16.89
CA VAL A 712 -46.48 -24.09 16.43
C VAL A 712 -45.12 -24.75 16.75
N LYS A 713 -44.07 -23.97 17.04
CA LYS A 713 -42.77 -24.49 17.48
C LYS A 713 -42.75 -24.65 19.01
N LEU A 714 -42.96 -25.89 19.45
CA LEU A 714 -43.05 -26.34 20.86
C LEU A 714 -42.07 -25.69 21.86
N PRO A 715 -40.77 -25.45 21.57
CA PRO A 715 -39.83 -24.97 22.59
C PRO A 715 -40.11 -23.55 23.10
N LEU A 716 -40.62 -22.66 22.23
CA LEU A 716 -40.89 -21.27 22.62
C LEU A 716 -42.19 -21.18 23.44
N PHE A 717 -43.19 -21.98 23.09
CA PHE A 717 -44.42 -22.09 23.85
C PHE A 717 -44.18 -22.72 25.23
N GLU A 718 -43.35 -23.76 25.31
CA GLU A 718 -42.92 -24.36 26.58
C GLU A 718 -42.12 -23.38 27.45
N ALA A 719 -41.25 -22.55 26.88
CA ALA A 719 -40.51 -21.54 27.63
C ALA A 719 -41.44 -20.46 28.21
N ILE A 720 -42.39 -19.95 27.42
CA ILE A 720 -43.38 -18.96 27.86
C ILE A 720 -44.30 -19.57 28.92
N LEU A 721 -44.80 -20.79 28.70
CA LEU A 721 -45.63 -21.50 29.67
C LEU A 721 -44.86 -21.91 30.92
N SER A 722 -43.57 -22.27 30.85
CA SER A 722 -42.76 -22.63 32.02
C SER A 722 -42.49 -21.42 32.91
N VAL A 723 -42.26 -20.24 32.34
CA VAL A 723 -42.16 -18.98 33.09
C VAL A 723 -43.52 -18.64 33.71
N PHE A 724 -44.61 -18.82 32.96
CA PHE A 724 -45.96 -18.50 33.41
C PHE A 724 -46.50 -19.46 34.49
N PHE A 725 -46.36 -20.77 34.30
CA PHE A 725 -46.71 -21.80 35.29
C PHE A 725 -45.78 -21.76 36.49
N GLY A 726 -44.48 -21.52 36.30
CA GLY A 726 -43.53 -21.31 37.39
C GLY A 726 -43.94 -20.11 38.26
N PHE A 727 -44.45 -19.04 37.64
CA PHE A 727 -45.02 -17.89 38.34
C PHE A 727 -46.35 -18.25 39.04
N CYS A 728 -47.36 -18.78 38.32
CA CYS A 728 -48.66 -19.11 38.89
C CYS A 728 -48.58 -20.12 40.04
N LEU A 729 -47.73 -21.16 39.95
CA LEU A 729 -47.52 -22.11 41.05
C LEU A 729 -46.90 -21.44 42.28
N ARG A 730 -45.91 -20.55 42.08
CA ARG A 730 -45.20 -19.89 43.19
C ARG A 730 -46.05 -18.83 43.88
N THR A 731 -46.85 -18.09 43.12
CA THR A 731 -47.79 -17.10 43.67
C THR A 731 -48.94 -17.77 44.42
N LEU A 732 -49.38 -18.95 43.97
CA LEU A 732 -50.37 -19.78 44.70
C LEU A 732 -49.80 -20.45 45.97
N THR A 733 -48.49 -20.67 46.06
CA THR A 733 -47.84 -21.16 47.30
C THR A 733 -47.45 -20.04 48.27
N SER A 734 -47.45 -18.79 47.82
CA SER A 734 -47.13 -17.59 48.63
C SER A 734 -48.37 -16.92 49.24
N GLN A 735 -49.57 -17.22 48.73
CA GLN A 735 -50.86 -16.88 49.33
C GLN A 735 -51.39 -18.06 50.14
#